data_AF-A0AAD8XU52-F1
#
_entry.id   AF-A0AAD8XU52-F1
#
_cell.length_a   1.000
_cell.length_b   1.000
_cell.length_c   1.000
_cell.angle_alpha   90.00
_cell.angle_beta   90.00
_cell.angle_gamma   90.00
#
_symmetry.space_group_name_H-M   'P 1'
#
loop_
_entity.id
_entity.type
_entity.pdbx_description
1 polymer ?
#
loop_
_entity_poly.entity_id
_entity_poly.type
_entity_poly.pdbx_seq_one_letter_code
_entity_poly.pdbx_strand_id
1 'polypeptide(L)'
;MTEATPVPPEGQGHGLHRGMDLKTDSDFVKLFTYCRGNRFTFSICGENNNLMAEERSDRVKLSSQPKQCVFIQSTCLTNLGASCVGVVAAIQLKENHPWKFCIVNCLHDFSKNCIDVLEFFEWTGSLEENKDGSSCPACFHCNNWEDMKSHFTLKSYPCSEINQVFFLNQISGKAPLNGRIHNDVYNEVDGGIQCSMQGPDKWPITKPNFVSNLGMSFDDFALKEGDTGHQDILVQRKYRTRTKKRKNSMKTLLSKEENKDALKFEEPPNYIPRANRSGLVVVVEVLGRPIKPLEAKKIPDALEATINFGSITTAEAPKNCTQRFYCLSSTQRDKLVSDYPNGIELSNNFEEEIDDVLSRYATHPNSQGITTRRGKRQKQEKSQVSSHELVSIGRLSKLVPENPEGDPLDFVRIFGGDGAPTVDDTFQRIHHDGLEINFKIANAREYSGYTPLSIGLFQSSFHQLRIQSSIIDKITACLGTSGLYPKRLSNVSRGHNSYIGQRKSNKLSTPTVSEGPCSRKSSKPKESGFVFFRQSIKTLLFPFVLSLMNYLINSISIAPYYFFHHLAVLYPIRNNDHWHIRFCSIAIITIDFCCSCHVDSNDLEDWAKNDMINRLKKIIEQFSFLENAGVEMMMKNHAIQSLKHIQWWGLCTPTSCCYQYVKERNDITVYQWFMLPGLGLCYRIENYWIHIMLAALFSHCTSDAIYIKKGKAFFGKCDEVTMFAWGGG
;
A
#
# COMPACT_ATOMS: atom_id res chain seq x y z
N MET A 1 57.52 54.77 5.48
CA MET A 1 56.81 55.22 4.27
C MET A 1 55.71 54.22 3.99
N THR A 2 54.46 54.68 4.09
CA THR A 2 53.19 54.14 3.57
C THR A 2 52.77 52.70 3.93
N GLU A 3 51.63 52.64 4.60
CA GLU A 3 50.89 51.51 5.15
C GLU A 3 50.43 50.49 4.09
N ALA A 4 50.45 49.20 4.45
CA ALA A 4 49.76 48.13 3.73
C ALA A 4 48.93 47.31 4.73
N THR A 5 47.61 47.39 4.59
CA THR A 5 46.60 46.52 5.22
C THR A 5 46.07 45.50 4.19
N PRO A 6 45.49 44.37 4.64
CA PRO A 6 45.61 43.06 3.99
C PRO A 6 44.49 42.72 2.98
N VAL A 7 44.83 41.83 2.03
CA VAL A 7 43.90 41.15 1.12
C VAL A 7 43.46 39.82 1.75
N PRO A 8 42.15 39.51 1.88
CA PRO A 8 41.67 38.18 2.26
C PRO A 8 41.59 37.24 1.03
N PRO A 9 41.70 35.90 1.22
CA PRO A 9 41.73 34.94 0.13
C PRO A 9 40.33 34.68 -0.47
N GLU A 10 40.35 34.37 -1.76
CA GLU A 10 39.24 34.16 -2.68
C GLU A 10 38.13 33.22 -2.17
N GLY A 11 36.89 33.71 -2.26
CA GLY A 11 35.67 32.92 -2.10
C GLY A 11 34.83 32.92 -3.38
N GLN A 12 34.50 31.73 -3.85
CA GLN A 12 33.23 31.31 -4.49
C GLN A 12 32.65 32.16 -5.64
N GLY A 13 32.73 31.60 -6.84
CA GLY A 13 31.88 31.95 -7.98
C GLY A 13 31.63 30.73 -8.87
N HIS A 14 30.64 29.90 -8.52
CA HIS A 14 30.17 28.81 -9.38
C HIS A 14 29.43 29.38 -10.61
N GLY A 15 30.07 29.32 -11.77
CA GLY A 15 29.43 29.57 -13.06
C GLY A 15 28.50 28.40 -13.44
N LEU A 16 27.21 28.58 -13.24
CA LEU A 16 26.12 27.78 -13.83
C LEU A 16 25.35 28.64 -14.83
N HIS A 17 25.95 28.91 -15.99
CA HIS A 17 25.23 29.37 -17.17
C HIS A 17 25.72 28.60 -18.38
N ARG A 18 24.84 27.77 -18.96
CA ARG A 18 24.81 27.43 -20.40
C ARG A 18 23.58 26.55 -20.69
N GLY A 19 22.49 27.21 -21.03
CA GLY A 19 21.42 26.65 -21.85
C GLY A 19 21.12 27.67 -22.93
N MET A 20 21.58 27.42 -24.16
CA MET A 20 21.34 28.27 -25.32
C MET A 20 19.84 28.24 -25.65
N ASP A 21 19.18 29.39 -25.55
CA ASP A 21 17.85 29.61 -26.13
C ASP A 21 17.98 29.69 -27.67
N LEU A 22 17.25 28.86 -28.39
CA LEU A 22 17.06 28.95 -29.84
C LEU A 22 15.58 29.28 -30.14
N LYS A 23 15.37 30.28 -31.00
CA LYS A 23 14.11 30.77 -31.63
C LYS A 23 13.18 29.63 -32.11
N THR A 24 11.84 29.74 -32.25
CA THR A 24 10.80 30.80 -32.19
C THR A 24 9.39 30.15 -32.22
N ASP A 25 8.32 30.92 -31.96
CA ASP A 25 6.88 30.71 -32.28
C ASP A 25 5.86 30.10 -31.29
N SER A 26 6.10 30.07 -29.98
CA SER A 26 5.00 29.75 -29.04
C SER A 26 5.15 30.39 -27.66
N ASP A 27 4.06 30.45 -26.90
CA ASP A 27 4.02 30.85 -25.47
C ASP A 27 4.91 29.98 -24.56
N PHE A 28 5.61 28.98 -25.11
CA PHE A 28 6.42 28.02 -24.39
C PHE A 28 7.84 27.95 -24.95
N VAL A 29 8.81 27.78 -24.06
CA VAL A 29 10.22 27.53 -24.41
C VAL A 29 10.60 26.14 -23.94
N LYS A 30 11.09 25.31 -24.87
CA LYS A 30 11.52 23.94 -24.59
C LYS A 30 12.79 23.94 -23.72
N LEU A 31 12.80 23.11 -22.68
CA LEU A 31 13.95 22.90 -21.81
C LEU A 31 14.68 21.62 -22.18
N PHE A 32 16.00 21.70 -22.38
CA PHE A 32 16.85 20.53 -22.64
C PHE A 32 17.11 19.75 -21.35
N THR A 33 16.12 18.98 -20.92
CA THR A 33 16.19 18.08 -19.76
C THR A 33 15.68 16.71 -20.16
N TYR A 34 16.23 15.65 -19.57
CA TYR A 34 15.70 14.30 -19.78
C TYR A 34 14.32 14.19 -19.12
N CYS A 35 13.27 14.20 -19.93
CA CYS A 35 11.89 14.08 -19.48
C CYS A 35 11.19 12.86 -20.08
N ARG A 36 10.20 12.36 -19.37
CA ARG A 36 9.51 11.09 -19.66
C ARG A 36 8.05 11.19 -19.20
N GLY A 37 7.11 10.95 -20.11
CA GLY A 37 5.65 11.02 -19.88
C GLY A 37 4.98 12.11 -20.74
N ASN A 38 3.66 12.05 -20.87
CA ASN A 38 2.87 12.99 -21.66
C ASN A 38 1.82 13.69 -20.79
N ARG A 39 1.41 14.89 -21.16
CA ARG A 39 0.36 15.66 -20.49
C ARG A 39 -0.33 16.60 -21.46
N PHE A 40 -1.57 16.96 -21.18
CA PHE A 40 -2.25 18.01 -21.92
C PHE A 40 -2.02 19.38 -21.30
N THR A 41 -1.73 20.36 -22.13
CA THR A 41 -1.94 21.79 -21.83
C THR A 41 -3.21 22.24 -22.51
N PHE A 42 -3.97 23.10 -21.85
CA PHE A 42 -5.20 23.67 -22.37
C PHE A 42 -5.09 25.18 -22.40
N SER A 43 -5.43 25.79 -23.53
CA SER A 43 -5.58 27.23 -23.64
C SER A 43 -7.00 27.57 -24.07
N ILE A 44 -7.49 28.70 -23.57
CA ILE A 44 -8.77 29.26 -24.03
C ILE A 44 -8.43 30.19 -25.21
N CYS A 45 -8.80 29.80 -26.44
CA CYS A 45 -8.51 30.58 -27.64
C CYS A 45 -9.77 30.76 -28.52
N GLY A 46 -9.95 31.98 -29.04
CA GLY A 46 -10.93 32.28 -30.09
C GLY A 46 -12.36 32.55 -29.61
N GLU A 47 -13.24 32.88 -30.56
CA GLU A 47 -14.65 33.29 -30.35
C GLU A 47 -15.56 32.16 -29.84
N ASN A 48 -15.03 30.94 -29.70
CA ASN A 48 -15.80 29.75 -29.31
C ASN A 48 -15.43 29.32 -27.88
N ASN A 49 -16.42 28.88 -27.10
CA ASN A 49 -16.27 28.45 -25.70
C ASN A 49 -15.58 27.07 -25.55
N ASN A 50 -14.57 26.80 -26.38
CA ASN A 50 -13.84 25.54 -26.45
C ASN A 50 -12.41 25.73 -25.94
N LEU A 51 -11.84 24.67 -25.39
CA LEU A 51 -10.42 24.60 -25.05
C LEU A 51 -9.64 24.06 -26.24
N MET A 52 -8.52 24.72 -26.55
CA MET A 52 -7.48 24.12 -27.39
C MET A 52 -6.61 23.23 -26.51
N ALA A 53 -6.54 21.95 -26.87
CA ALA A 53 -5.76 20.96 -26.13
C ALA A 53 -4.51 20.62 -26.94
N GLU A 54 -3.36 20.65 -26.28
CA GLU A 54 -2.09 20.26 -26.87
C GLU A 54 -1.40 19.22 -25.99
N GLU A 55 -1.10 18.05 -26.55
CA GLU A 55 -0.33 17.03 -25.86
C GLU A 55 1.17 17.38 -25.89
N ARG A 56 1.79 17.38 -24.72
CA ARG A 56 3.19 17.73 -24.52
C ARG A 56 3.93 16.53 -23.94
N SER A 57 4.94 16.05 -24.66
CA SER A 57 5.92 15.04 -24.17
C SER A 57 7.21 15.67 -23.66
N ASP A 58 7.41 16.97 -23.90
CA ASP A 58 8.61 17.73 -23.53
C ASP A 58 8.40 18.57 -22.26
N ARG A 59 9.51 18.87 -21.56
CA ARG A 59 9.51 19.88 -20.50
C ARG A 59 9.66 21.26 -21.09
N VAL A 60 8.79 22.17 -20.66
CA VAL A 60 8.70 23.53 -21.19
C VAL A 60 8.62 24.52 -20.02
N LYS A 61 9.20 25.71 -20.20
CA LYS A 61 8.91 26.90 -19.38
C LYS A 61 7.93 27.77 -20.16
N LEU A 62 7.11 28.56 -19.45
CA LEU A 62 6.36 29.62 -20.11
C LEU A 62 7.35 30.69 -20.61
N SER A 63 7.05 31.30 -21.75
CA SER A 63 7.72 32.54 -22.15
C SER A 63 7.48 33.61 -21.08
N SER A 64 8.31 34.65 -21.00
CA SER A 64 8.25 35.62 -19.90
C SER A 64 6.99 36.51 -19.86
N GLN A 65 5.98 36.28 -20.72
CA GLN A 65 4.66 36.94 -20.67
C GLN A 65 3.56 36.09 -21.33
N PRO A 66 3.07 35.02 -20.69
CA PRO A 66 1.93 34.29 -21.22
C PRO A 66 0.67 35.13 -20.93
N LYS A 67 0.23 35.84 -21.97
CA LYS A 67 -0.91 36.75 -21.93
C LYS A 67 -2.24 36.01 -21.72
N GLN A 68 -2.34 34.77 -22.21
CA GLN A 68 -3.56 33.98 -22.18
C GLN A 68 -3.68 33.13 -20.91
N CYS A 69 -4.93 32.79 -20.57
CA CYS A 69 -5.23 31.79 -19.55
C CYS A 69 -4.86 30.40 -20.06
N VAL A 70 -3.92 29.76 -19.38
CA VAL A 70 -3.41 28.43 -19.74
C VAL A 70 -3.50 27.53 -18.53
N PHE A 71 -3.92 26.30 -18.78
CA PHE A 71 -4.00 25.23 -17.82
C PHE A 71 -3.09 24.08 -18.20
N ILE A 72 -2.73 23.30 -17.20
CA ILE A 72 -2.07 22.02 -17.37
C ILE A 72 -2.92 20.93 -16.74
N GLN A 73 -2.96 19.76 -17.36
CA GLN A 73 -3.51 18.57 -16.74
C GLN A 73 -2.80 18.30 -15.40
N SER A 74 -3.58 18.22 -14.33
CA SER A 74 -3.10 17.84 -13.01
C SER A 74 -2.90 16.32 -12.96
N THR A 75 -1.69 15.91 -12.59
CA THR A 75 -1.35 14.51 -12.34
C THR A 75 -1.10 14.22 -10.87
N CYS A 76 -1.19 15.22 -9.99
CA CYS A 76 -1.22 15.01 -8.55
C CYS A 76 -2.69 14.98 -8.12
N LEU A 77 -3.20 13.84 -7.69
CA LEU A 77 -4.63 13.68 -7.35
C LEU A 77 -4.84 13.32 -5.87
N THR A 78 -3.80 13.44 -5.04
CA THR A 78 -3.79 13.02 -3.63
C THR A 78 -4.79 13.74 -2.74
N ASN A 79 -5.08 15.00 -3.04
CA ASN A 79 -5.98 15.86 -2.25
C ASN A 79 -7.37 15.99 -2.88
N LEU A 80 -7.71 15.10 -3.82
CA LEU A 80 -9.01 15.14 -4.49
C LEU A 80 -10.09 14.62 -3.52
N GLY A 81 -11.08 15.45 -3.21
CA GLY A 81 -12.24 15.03 -2.44
C GLY A 81 -13.17 14.15 -3.28
N ALA A 82 -13.82 13.16 -2.64
CA ALA A 82 -14.69 12.18 -3.31
C ALA A 82 -15.72 12.79 -4.28
N SER A 83 -16.35 13.90 -3.90
CA SER A 83 -17.37 14.57 -4.70
C SER A 83 -16.83 15.55 -5.75
N CYS A 84 -15.52 15.81 -5.77
CA CYS A 84 -14.83 16.73 -6.69
C CYS A 84 -15.41 18.15 -6.75
N VAL A 85 -16.25 18.56 -5.80
CA VAL A 85 -16.95 19.84 -5.82
C VAL A 85 -15.96 21.00 -5.95
N GLY A 86 -16.20 21.87 -6.94
CA GLY A 86 -15.41 23.05 -7.24
C GLY A 86 -14.12 22.78 -8.01
N VAL A 87 -13.81 21.53 -8.34
CA VAL A 87 -12.57 21.19 -9.06
C VAL A 87 -12.66 21.67 -10.50
N VAL A 88 -11.60 22.34 -10.96
CA VAL A 88 -11.47 22.84 -12.33
C VAL A 88 -11.11 21.68 -13.26
N ALA A 89 -11.81 21.57 -14.38
CA ALA A 89 -11.65 20.46 -15.31
C ALA A 89 -11.78 20.86 -16.79
N ALA A 90 -11.19 20.03 -17.65
CA ALA A 90 -11.48 19.96 -19.08
C ALA A 90 -12.27 18.66 -19.35
N ILE A 91 -13.39 18.76 -20.06
CA ILE A 91 -14.23 17.61 -20.41
C ILE A 91 -14.34 17.47 -21.93
N GLN A 92 -14.24 16.24 -22.40
CA GLN A 92 -14.56 15.84 -23.76
C GLN A 92 -15.64 14.76 -23.73
N LEU A 93 -16.80 15.05 -24.32
CA LEU A 93 -17.95 14.12 -24.28
C LEU A 93 -17.75 12.91 -25.21
N LYS A 94 -17.28 13.13 -26.44
CA LYS A 94 -17.00 12.07 -27.41
C LYS A 94 -15.61 12.24 -27.99
N GLU A 95 -15.03 11.16 -28.50
CA GLU A 95 -13.77 11.23 -29.23
C GLU A 95 -13.88 12.27 -30.37
N ASN A 96 -12.86 13.09 -30.53
CA ASN A 96 -12.80 14.20 -31.50
C ASN A 96 -13.80 15.36 -31.29
N HIS A 97 -14.62 15.35 -30.23
CA HIS A 97 -15.39 16.54 -29.85
C HIS A 97 -14.47 17.62 -29.24
N PRO A 98 -14.85 18.91 -29.30
CA PRO A 98 -14.07 19.96 -28.65
C PRO A 98 -14.02 19.76 -27.13
N TRP A 99 -12.87 20.08 -26.55
CA TRP A 99 -12.72 20.14 -25.11
C TRP A 99 -13.48 21.33 -24.54
N LYS A 100 -14.14 21.13 -23.40
CA LYS A 100 -14.93 22.14 -22.71
C LYS A 100 -14.31 22.47 -21.37
N PHE A 101 -14.25 23.76 -21.05
CA PHE A 101 -13.85 24.24 -19.74
C PHE A 101 -15.02 24.13 -18.78
N CYS A 102 -14.79 23.55 -17.60
CA CYS A 102 -15.85 23.38 -16.63
C CYS A 102 -15.36 23.36 -15.18
N ILE A 103 -16.31 23.54 -14.27
CA ILE A 103 -16.13 23.38 -12.83
C ILE A 103 -17.05 22.26 -12.37
N VAL A 104 -16.51 21.25 -11.70
CA VAL A 104 -17.30 20.14 -11.21
C VAL A 104 -18.26 20.62 -10.11
N ASN A 105 -19.56 20.41 -10.31
CA ASN A 105 -20.58 20.68 -9.29
C ASN A 105 -20.57 19.55 -8.27
N CYS A 106 -20.72 18.31 -8.75
CA CYS A 106 -20.58 17.10 -7.94
C CYS A 106 -20.40 15.87 -8.82
N LEU A 107 -19.68 14.88 -8.29
CA LEU A 107 -19.66 13.52 -8.80
C LEU A 107 -20.56 12.65 -7.91
N HIS A 108 -21.63 12.10 -8.47
CA HIS A 108 -22.48 11.12 -7.82
C HIS A 108 -21.90 9.73 -8.10
N ASP A 109 -21.19 9.20 -7.12
CA ASP A 109 -20.70 7.83 -7.12
C ASP A 109 -21.74 6.94 -6.41
N PHE A 110 -22.02 5.76 -6.96
CA PHE A 110 -23.02 4.81 -6.42
C PHE A 110 -24.47 5.31 -6.40
N SER A 111 -25.03 5.71 -7.53
CA SER A 111 -26.51 5.81 -7.60
C SER A 111 -27.13 4.41 -7.39
N LYS A 112 -28.36 4.35 -6.85
CA LYS A 112 -29.12 3.08 -6.65
C LYS A 112 -29.21 2.19 -7.91
N ASN A 113 -28.95 2.76 -9.09
CA ASN A 113 -28.98 2.08 -10.39
C ASN A 113 -27.58 1.82 -10.97
N CYS A 114 -26.50 2.01 -10.18
CA CYS A 114 -25.10 1.85 -10.59
C CYS A 114 -24.62 2.76 -11.74
N ILE A 115 -25.34 3.84 -12.04
CA ILE A 115 -24.90 4.85 -13.01
C ILE A 115 -24.23 5.99 -12.26
N ASP A 116 -22.91 6.11 -12.40
CA ASP A 116 -22.18 7.25 -11.87
C ASP A 116 -22.50 8.48 -12.73
N VAL A 117 -22.85 9.61 -12.10
CA VAL A 117 -23.26 10.83 -12.80
C VAL A 117 -22.33 11.97 -12.44
N LEU A 118 -21.82 12.67 -13.45
CA LEU A 118 -21.04 13.89 -13.28
C LEU A 118 -21.92 15.10 -13.56
N GLU A 119 -22.09 15.95 -12.55
CA GLU A 119 -22.65 17.28 -12.72
C GLU A 119 -21.54 18.33 -12.74
N PHE A 120 -21.61 19.24 -13.69
CA PHE A 120 -20.61 20.29 -13.86
C PHE A 120 -21.20 21.55 -14.47
N PHE A 121 -20.61 22.67 -14.11
CA PHE A 121 -20.84 23.97 -14.74
C PHE A 121 -19.94 24.07 -15.97
N GLU A 122 -20.52 23.98 -17.17
CA GLU A 122 -19.81 24.20 -18.44
C GLU A 122 -19.73 25.69 -18.74
N TRP A 123 -18.53 26.18 -19.04
CA TRP A 123 -18.35 27.59 -19.39
C TRP A 123 -18.97 27.90 -20.75
N THR A 124 -19.82 28.92 -20.78
CA THR A 124 -20.49 29.42 -21.99
C THR A 124 -20.31 30.93 -22.19
N GLY A 125 -19.47 31.56 -21.36
CA GLY A 125 -19.23 33.01 -21.39
C GLY A 125 -18.29 33.45 -22.51
N SER A 126 -18.17 34.76 -22.69
CA SER A 126 -17.28 35.37 -23.68
C SER A 126 -15.85 35.59 -23.14
N LEU A 127 -14.94 35.87 -24.07
CA LEU A 127 -13.63 36.44 -23.76
C LEU A 127 -13.74 37.97 -23.66
N GLU A 128 -13.06 38.55 -22.68
CA GLU A 128 -12.79 39.98 -22.58
C GLU A 128 -11.34 40.25 -23.00
N GLU A 129 -11.17 41.28 -23.83
CA GLU A 129 -9.84 41.73 -24.23
C GLU A 129 -9.30 42.73 -23.20
N ASN A 130 -8.16 42.40 -22.62
CA ASN A 130 -7.42 43.26 -21.71
C ASN A 130 -6.67 44.35 -22.48
N LYS A 131 -6.32 45.43 -21.77
CA LYS A 131 -5.59 46.59 -22.33
C LYS A 131 -4.22 46.24 -22.94
N ASP A 132 -3.66 45.09 -22.62
CA ASP A 132 -2.37 44.60 -23.13
C ASP A 132 -2.53 43.67 -24.36
N GLY A 133 -3.75 43.55 -24.91
CA GLY A 133 -4.09 42.68 -26.03
C GLY A 133 -4.22 41.21 -25.66
N SER A 134 -4.26 40.89 -24.36
CA SER A 134 -4.55 39.53 -23.89
C SER A 134 -6.05 39.26 -23.83
N SER A 135 -6.48 38.03 -24.11
CA SER A 135 -7.86 37.61 -23.89
C SER A 135 -7.97 36.81 -22.59
N CYS A 136 -8.95 37.17 -21.77
CA CYS A 136 -9.27 36.51 -20.51
C CYS A 136 -10.76 36.15 -20.49
N PRO A 137 -11.18 34.98 -19.99
CA PRO A 137 -12.61 34.71 -19.89
C PRO A 137 -13.27 35.73 -18.96
N ALA A 138 -14.40 36.30 -19.38
CA ALA A 138 -15.10 37.36 -18.64
C ALA A 138 -15.39 36.96 -17.18
N CYS A 139 -15.68 35.67 -16.96
CA CYS A 139 -15.95 35.13 -15.63
C CYS A 139 -14.76 35.26 -14.65
N PHE A 140 -13.54 35.47 -15.13
CA PHE A 140 -12.35 35.68 -14.29
C PHE A 140 -12.25 37.10 -13.73
N HIS A 141 -13.10 38.02 -14.21
CA HIS A 141 -13.27 39.35 -13.64
C HIS A 141 -14.30 39.39 -12.52
N CYS A 142 -15.05 38.30 -12.31
CA CYS A 142 -15.99 38.16 -11.21
C CYS A 142 -15.26 38.03 -9.86
N ASN A 143 -15.81 38.70 -8.84
CA ASN A 143 -15.24 38.71 -7.48
C ASN A 143 -15.82 37.61 -6.59
N ASN A 144 -16.96 37.02 -6.97
CA ASN A 144 -17.64 35.97 -6.22
C ASN A 144 -18.28 34.94 -7.17
N TRP A 145 -18.64 33.79 -6.62
CA TRP A 145 -19.19 32.68 -7.38
C TRP A 145 -20.56 32.98 -8.00
N GLU A 146 -21.44 33.71 -7.32
CA GLU A 146 -22.80 33.96 -7.83
C GLU A 146 -22.77 34.81 -9.12
N ASP A 147 -21.91 35.81 -9.19
CA ASP A 147 -21.67 36.57 -10.43
C ASP A 147 -21.04 35.66 -11.50
N MET A 148 -20.02 34.90 -11.12
CA MET A 148 -19.27 34.01 -12.01
C MET A 148 -20.17 32.94 -12.64
N LYS A 149 -21.12 32.41 -11.87
CA LYS A 149 -22.04 31.33 -12.24
C LYS A 149 -22.89 31.66 -13.46
N SER A 150 -23.21 32.94 -13.69
CA SER A 150 -23.98 33.39 -14.86
C SER A 150 -23.29 33.12 -16.21
N HIS A 151 -21.97 32.93 -16.19
CA HIS A 151 -21.17 32.56 -17.36
C HIS A 151 -21.09 31.06 -17.62
N PHE A 152 -21.82 30.26 -16.84
CA PHE A 152 -21.80 28.80 -16.92
C PHE A 152 -23.22 28.24 -17.06
N THR A 153 -23.31 27.09 -17.73
CA THR A 153 -24.53 26.28 -17.79
C THR A 153 -24.31 25.00 -17.01
N LEU A 154 -25.19 24.68 -16.06
CA LEU A 154 -25.16 23.39 -15.35
C LEU A 154 -25.56 22.27 -16.30
N LYS A 155 -24.74 21.22 -16.37
CA LYS A 155 -25.00 19.99 -17.13
C LYS A 155 -24.83 18.77 -16.24
N SER A 156 -25.52 17.69 -16.60
CA SER A 156 -25.48 16.40 -15.92
C SER A 156 -25.35 15.31 -16.97
N TYR A 157 -24.36 14.43 -16.82
CA TYR A 157 -24.11 13.34 -17.76
C TYR A 157 -23.78 12.04 -17.00
N PRO A 158 -24.27 10.88 -17.47
CA PRO A 158 -23.72 9.60 -17.06
C PRO A 158 -22.21 9.56 -17.38
N CYS A 159 -21.40 9.10 -16.43
CA CYS A 159 -19.95 8.98 -16.63
C CYS A 159 -19.59 8.04 -17.78
N SER A 160 -20.47 7.09 -18.13
CA SER A 160 -20.33 6.21 -19.29
C SER A 160 -20.46 6.93 -20.64
N GLU A 161 -21.07 8.11 -20.67
CA GLU A 161 -21.24 8.94 -21.88
C GLU A 161 -20.13 9.98 -22.04
N ILE A 162 -19.20 10.05 -21.09
CA ILE A 162 -18.07 10.99 -21.12
C ILE A 162 -16.84 10.26 -21.62
N ASN A 163 -16.28 10.71 -22.74
CA ASN A 163 -15.03 10.17 -23.27
C ASN A 163 -13.86 10.39 -22.31
N GLN A 164 -13.61 11.65 -21.92
CA GLN A 164 -12.46 11.96 -21.09
C GLN A 164 -12.66 13.22 -20.24
N VAL A 165 -12.07 13.19 -19.04
CA VAL A 165 -11.99 14.35 -18.14
C VAL A 165 -10.58 14.48 -17.62
N PHE A 166 -10.09 15.70 -17.59
CA PHE A 166 -8.83 16.05 -16.96
C PHE A 166 -9.06 17.14 -15.94
N PHE A 167 -8.62 16.92 -14.71
CA PHE A 167 -8.54 17.99 -13.73
C PHE A 167 -7.35 18.88 -14.03
N LEU A 168 -7.46 20.16 -13.72
CA LEU A 168 -6.55 21.18 -14.23
C LEU A 168 -5.86 21.95 -13.11
N ASN A 169 -4.63 22.39 -13.36
CA ASN A 169 -4.00 23.49 -12.64
C ASN A 169 -3.85 24.67 -13.58
N GLN A 170 -4.24 25.87 -13.17
CA GLN A 170 -3.95 27.09 -13.89
C GLN A 170 -2.46 27.39 -13.75
N ILE A 171 -1.80 27.63 -14.88
CA ILE A 171 -0.37 27.96 -14.93
C ILE A 171 -0.12 29.35 -15.50
N SER A 172 -1.13 30.01 -16.09
CA SER A 172 -0.97 31.35 -16.67
C SER A 172 -2.26 32.16 -16.61
N GLY A 173 -2.13 33.49 -16.75
CA GLY A 173 -3.22 34.45 -16.88
C GLY A 173 -3.76 34.92 -15.53
N LYS A 174 -4.83 35.72 -15.58
CA LYS A 174 -5.55 36.16 -14.39
C LYS A 174 -6.20 34.96 -13.71
N ALA A 175 -6.11 34.86 -12.39
CA ALA A 175 -6.88 33.88 -11.61
C ALA A 175 -8.24 34.48 -11.20
N PRO A 176 -9.33 33.68 -11.20
CA PRO A 176 -10.67 34.19 -10.89
C PRO A 176 -10.89 34.33 -9.38
N LEU A 177 -11.99 34.98 -8.98
CA LEU A 177 -12.46 35.03 -7.58
C LEU A 177 -11.41 35.59 -6.60
N ASN A 178 -10.60 36.55 -7.05
CA ASN A 178 -9.47 37.11 -6.29
C ASN A 178 -8.42 36.08 -5.85
N GLY A 179 -8.38 34.93 -6.55
CA GLY A 179 -7.40 33.88 -6.34
C GLY A 179 -6.02 34.25 -6.89
N ARG A 180 -5.09 33.30 -6.75
CA ARG A 180 -3.75 33.38 -7.33
C ARG A 180 -3.33 32.02 -7.87
N ILE A 181 -2.52 32.03 -8.92
CA ILE A 181 -1.85 30.82 -9.40
C ILE A 181 -0.84 30.39 -8.34
N HIS A 182 -0.82 29.10 -8.01
CA HIS A 182 0.06 28.57 -6.99
C HIS A 182 1.51 28.50 -7.51
N ASN A 183 2.50 28.92 -6.72
CA ASN A 183 3.90 29.00 -7.18
C ASN A 183 4.51 27.62 -7.49
N ASP A 184 4.00 26.55 -6.90
CA ASP A 184 4.53 25.18 -7.08
C ASP A 184 4.19 24.55 -8.43
N VAL A 185 3.39 25.20 -9.27
CA VAL A 185 3.19 24.81 -10.68
C VAL A 185 4.41 25.13 -11.54
N TYR A 186 5.42 25.78 -10.96
CA TYR A 186 6.72 26.02 -11.55
C TYR A 186 7.79 25.30 -10.74
N ASN A 187 8.67 24.59 -11.44
CA ASN A 187 9.76 23.90 -10.77
C ASN A 187 10.81 24.89 -10.27
N GLU A 188 11.17 24.78 -8.99
CA GLU A 188 12.14 25.68 -8.34
C GLU A 188 13.55 25.61 -8.93
N VAL A 189 13.91 24.52 -9.63
CA VAL A 189 15.27 24.30 -10.15
C VAL A 189 15.45 24.89 -11.53
N ASP A 190 14.48 24.70 -12.43
CA ASP A 190 14.61 25.09 -13.84
C ASP A 190 13.49 25.99 -14.38
N GLY A 191 12.51 26.36 -13.54
CA GLY A 191 11.38 27.19 -13.92
C GLY A 191 10.38 26.52 -14.88
N GLY A 192 10.56 25.23 -15.20
CA GLY A 192 9.65 24.50 -16.07
C GLY A 192 8.27 24.29 -15.41
N ILE A 193 7.21 24.32 -16.22
CA ILE A 193 5.84 24.07 -15.71
C ILE A 193 5.71 22.62 -15.23
N GLN A 194 4.98 22.41 -14.13
CA GLN A 194 4.67 21.12 -13.51
C GLN A 194 3.26 21.16 -12.89
N CYS A 195 2.75 20.00 -12.47
CA CYS A 195 1.49 19.94 -11.73
C CYS A 195 1.70 20.45 -10.30
N SER A 196 0.67 21.06 -9.71
CA SER A 196 0.73 21.45 -8.29
C SER A 196 0.84 20.22 -7.41
N MET A 197 1.66 20.29 -6.35
CA MET A 197 1.70 19.25 -5.32
C MET A 197 0.44 19.26 -4.46
N GLN A 198 -0.34 20.34 -4.49
CA GLN A 198 -1.59 20.48 -3.75
C GLN A 198 -2.79 19.77 -4.40
N GLY A 199 -2.62 19.26 -5.63
CA GLY A 199 -3.70 18.67 -6.41
C GLY A 199 -4.26 19.62 -7.47
N PRO A 200 -5.40 19.29 -8.11
CA PRO A 200 -6.02 20.18 -9.08
C PRO A 200 -6.59 21.45 -8.43
N ASP A 201 -6.74 22.51 -9.22
CA ASP A 201 -7.31 23.77 -8.76
C ASP A 201 -8.76 23.56 -8.33
N LYS A 202 -9.12 24.22 -7.23
CA LYS A 202 -10.46 24.15 -6.65
C LYS A 202 -10.99 25.55 -6.37
N TRP A 203 -12.13 25.87 -6.94
CA TRP A 203 -12.79 27.14 -6.75
C TRP A 203 -13.91 27.04 -5.71
N PRO A 204 -14.11 28.09 -4.90
CA PRO A 204 -15.13 28.10 -3.86
C PRO A 204 -16.52 28.28 -4.48
N ILE A 205 -17.12 27.16 -4.92
CA ILE A 205 -18.52 27.13 -5.35
C ILE A 205 -19.43 26.75 -4.17
N THR A 206 -20.69 27.19 -4.24
CA THR A 206 -21.73 26.77 -3.30
C THR A 206 -21.89 25.25 -3.39
N LYS A 207 -21.59 24.53 -2.30
CA LYS A 207 -21.74 23.06 -2.29
C LYS A 207 -23.20 22.71 -2.53
N PRO A 208 -23.51 21.77 -3.44
CA PRO A 208 -24.88 21.32 -3.61
C PRO A 208 -25.40 20.71 -2.30
N ASN A 209 -26.69 20.86 -2.04
CA ASN A 209 -27.35 20.11 -0.97
C ASN A 209 -27.33 18.63 -1.36
N PHE A 210 -26.45 17.86 -0.73
CA PHE A 210 -26.42 16.42 -0.92
C PHE A 210 -27.72 15.85 -0.36
N VAL A 211 -28.59 15.35 -1.25
CA VAL A 211 -29.79 14.63 -0.83
C VAL A 211 -29.31 13.31 -0.23
N SER A 212 -29.58 13.11 1.07
CA SER A 212 -29.40 11.80 1.69
C SER A 212 -30.19 10.78 0.86
N ASN A 213 -29.57 9.64 0.53
CA ASN A 213 -30.13 8.51 -0.25
C ASN A 213 -29.96 8.53 -1.79
N LEU A 214 -29.30 9.53 -2.40
CA LEU A 214 -28.98 9.47 -3.84
C LEU A 214 -27.70 8.65 -4.16
N GLY A 215 -26.82 8.47 -3.18
CA GLY A 215 -25.60 7.66 -3.28
C GLY A 215 -25.55 6.55 -2.22
N MET A 216 -24.84 5.45 -2.49
CA MET A 216 -24.48 4.46 -1.47
C MET A 216 -23.24 4.93 -0.70
N SER A 217 -23.24 4.76 0.62
CA SER A 217 -22.07 4.94 1.48
C SER A 217 -21.24 3.65 1.50
N PHE A 218 -19.95 3.73 1.83
CA PHE A 218 -19.18 2.55 2.22
C PHE A 218 -19.84 1.78 3.38
N ASP A 219 -20.59 2.48 4.23
CA ASP A 219 -21.34 1.88 5.33
C ASP A 219 -22.45 0.92 4.85
N ASP A 220 -22.96 1.09 3.63
CA ASP A 220 -23.94 0.17 3.04
C ASP A 220 -23.30 -1.20 2.70
N PHE A 221 -21.97 -1.25 2.63
CA PHE A 221 -21.17 -2.45 2.40
C PHE A 221 -20.43 -2.90 3.65
N ALA A 222 -20.82 -2.39 4.83
CA ALA A 222 -20.14 -2.69 6.08
C ALA A 222 -20.11 -4.21 6.34
N LEU A 223 -18.91 -4.73 6.57
CA LEU A 223 -18.70 -6.14 6.90
C LEU A 223 -19.00 -6.39 8.37
N LYS A 224 -19.92 -7.30 8.65
CA LYS A 224 -20.26 -7.72 10.02
C LYS A 224 -19.54 -9.02 10.37
N GLU A 225 -19.34 -9.26 11.67
CA GLU A 225 -18.73 -10.49 12.20
C GLU A 225 -19.37 -11.74 11.58
N GLY A 226 -20.71 -11.81 11.56
CA GLY A 226 -21.47 -12.94 11.00
C GLY A 226 -21.31 -13.15 9.49
N ASP A 227 -20.86 -12.15 8.73
CA ASP A 227 -20.64 -12.30 7.28
C ASP A 227 -19.35 -13.07 6.97
N THR A 228 -18.43 -13.13 7.93
CA THR A 228 -17.12 -13.76 7.73
C THR A 228 -17.13 -15.26 8.01
N GLY A 229 -18.11 -15.75 8.78
CA GLY A 229 -18.10 -17.10 9.33
C GLY A 229 -17.17 -17.27 10.55
N HIS A 230 -16.42 -16.23 10.93
CA HIS A 230 -15.50 -16.20 12.07
C HIS A 230 -15.97 -15.18 13.10
N GLN A 231 -15.57 -15.40 14.37
CA GLN A 231 -15.81 -14.41 15.42
C GLN A 231 -14.63 -13.46 15.57
N ASP A 232 -14.93 -12.20 15.86
CA ASP A 232 -13.95 -11.15 16.04
C ASP A 232 -13.10 -11.42 17.29
N ILE A 233 -11.78 -11.60 17.11
CA ILE A 233 -10.87 -11.96 18.21
C ILE A 233 -10.67 -10.82 19.21
N LEU A 234 -10.72 -9.56 18.78
CA LEU A 234 -10.50 -8.39 19.62
C LEU A 234 -11.83 -7.82 20.14
N VAL A 235 -11.80 -7.41 21.40
CA VAL A 235 -12.92 -6.73 22.06
C VAL A 235 -12.44 -5.46 22.74
N GLN A 236 -13.34 -4.47 22.80
CA GLN A 236 -13.07 -3.23 23.50
C GLN A 236 -12.86 -3.51 24.99
N ARG A 237 -11.78 -2.96 25.53
CA ARG A 237 -11.44 -3.10 26.94
C ARG A 237 -12.34 -2.21 27.79
N LYS A 238 -13.14 -2.83 28.68
CA LYS A 238 -13.93 -2.08 29.68
C LYS A 238 -12.98 -1.41 30.69
N TYR A 239 -12.98 -0.08 30.72
CA TYR A 239 -12.07 0.73 31.55
C TYR A 239 -12.32 0.47 33.04
N ARG A 240 -11.31 -0.02 33.79
CA ARG A 240 -11.42 -0.25 35.24
C ARG A 240 -10.85 0.91 36.04
N THR A 241 -11.60 1.34 37.06
CA THR A 241 -11.29 2.38 38.07
C THR A 241 -9.90 2.23 38.71
N ARG A 242 -9.40 0.98 38.83
CA ARG A 242 -8.05 0.64 39.33
C ARG A 242 -6.92 1.33 38.55
N THR A 243 -7.09 1.53 37.25
CA THR A 243 -6.08 2.19 36.39
C THR A 243 -5.88 3.66 36.75
N LYS A 244 -6.93 4.36 37.19
CA LYS A 244 -6.86 5.78 37.58
C LYS A 244 -6.10 5.96 38.90
N LYS A 245 -6.35 5.11 39.89
CA LYS A 245 -5.62 5.12 41.18
C LYS A 245 -4.13 4.90 40.97
N ARG A 246 -3.76 3.89 40.15
CA ARG A 246 -2.36 3.62 39.82
C ARG A 246 -1.70 4.79 39.08
N LYS A 247 -2.35 5.35 38.06
CA LYS A 247 -1.84 6.55 37.35
C LYS A 247 -1.59 7.72 38.30
N ASN A 248 -2.45 7.91 39.30
CA ASN A 248 -2.24 8.95 40.31
C ASN A 248 -1.03 8.63 41.20
N SER A 249 -0.88 7.41 41.70
CA SER A 249 0.30 6.99 42.46
C SER A 249 1.61 7.19 41.68
N MET A 250 1.64 6.80 40.40
CA MET A 250 2.80 7.02 39.53
C MET A 250 3.14 8.51 39.37
N LYS A 251 2.12 9.37 39.17
CA LYS A 251 2.31 10.82 39.04
C LYS A 251 2.82 11.49 40.32
N THR A 252 2.52 10.93 41.49
CA THR A 252 3.01 11.43 42.78
C THR A 252 4.47 11.05 43.02
N LEU A 253 4.86 9.84 42.62
CA LEU A 253 6.19 9.28 42.92
C LEU A 253 7.29 9.67 41.94
N LEU A 254 6.94 10.05 40.71
CA LEU A 254 7.91 10.37 39.68
C LEU A 254 7.81 11.86 39.26
N SER A 255 8.91 12.47 38.78
CA SER A 255 8.97 13.89 38.42
C SER A 255 8.19 14.24 37.12
N LYS A 256 7.57 15.44 37.02
CA LYS A 256 6.64 15.78 35.91
C LYS A 256 7.24 15.69 34.50
N GLU A 257 8.54 15.96 34.32
CA GLU A 257 9.20 15.95 33.01
C GLU A 257 9.67 14.55 32.59
N GLU A 258 9.92 13.65 33.54
CA GLU A 258 10.50 12.33 33.27
C GLU A 258 9.44 11.24 33.00
N ASN A 259 8.15 11.52 33.21
CA ASN A 259 7.12 10.48 33.35
C ASN A 259 6.29 10.17 32.11
N LYS A 260 6.35 11.02 31.08
CA LYS A 260 5.35 10.98 30.00
C LYS A 260 5.33 9.63 29.30
N ASP A 261 6.49 9.03 29.07
CA ASP A 261 6.59 7.75 28.37
C ASP A 261 6.18 6.57 29.26
N ALA A 262 6.67 6.47 30.50
CA ALA A 262 6.26 5.39 31.41
C ALA A 262 4.77 5.42 31.74
N LEU A 263 4.19 6.62 31.93
CA LEU A 263 2.74 6.76 32.14
C LEU A 263 1.94 6.26 30.94
N LYS A 264 2.36 6.63 29.71
CA LYS A 264 1.70 6.18 28.48
C LYS A 264 1.91 4.69 28.24
N PHE A 265 3.11 4.17 28.50
CA PHE A 265 3.44 2.76 28.27
C PHE A 265 2.67 1.84 29.22
N GLU A 266 2.37 2.29 30.43
CA GLU A 266 1.52 1.55 31.36
C GLU A 266 0.03 1.54 30.98
N GLU A 267 -0.37 2.32 29.97
CA GLU A 267 -1.73 2.28 29.41
C GLU A 267 -1.84 1.13 28.42
N PRO A 268 -2.63 0.08 28.70
CA PRO A 268 -2.78 -1.03 27.77
C PRO A 268 -3.60 -0.62 26.55
N PRO A 269 -3.53 -1.39 25.46
CA PRO A 269 -4.32 -1.11 24.26
C PRO A 269 -5.83 -1.11 24.54
N ASN A 270 -6.57 -0.29 23.77
CA ASN A 270 -8.02 -0.13 23.91
C ASN A 270 -8.81 -1.38 23.47
N TYR A 271 -8.21 -2.20 22.61
CA TYR A 271 -8.73 -3.49 22.20
C TYR A 271 -7.76 -4.58 22.61
N ILE A 272 -8.30 -5.69 23.10
CA ILE A 272 -7.52 -6.84 23.56
C ILE A 272 -8.19 -8.13 23.08
N PRO A 273 -7.44 -9.23 22.92
CA PRO A 273 -8.04 -10.51 22.58
C PRO A 273 -9.13 -10.91 23.59
N ARG A 274 -10.17 -11.61 23.12
CA ARG A 274 -11.21 -12.19 23.99
C ARG A 274 -10.58 -13.17 24.99
N ALA A 275 -11.03 -13.12 26.24
CA ALA A 275 -10.44 -13.92 27.32
C ALA A 275 -10.76 -15.42 27.18
N ASN A 276 -11.89 -15.75 26.57
CA ASN A 276 -12.36 -17.11 26.35
C ASN A 276 -11.91 -17.69 24.99
N ARG A 277 -11.03 -16.99 24.27
CA ARG A 277 -10.48 -17.47 23.00
C ARG A 277 -9.07 -17.99 23.21
N SER A 278 -8.76 -19.05 22.49
CA SER A 278 -7.42 -19.61 22.39
C SER A 278 -6.74 -19.12 21.11
N GLY A 279 -5.42 -19.21 21.07
CA GLY A 279 -4.64 -18.98 19.86
C GLY A 279 -3.43 -19.91 19.80
N LEU A 280 -2.93 -20.14 18.60
CA LEU A 280 -1.69 -20.88 18.37
C LEU A 280 -0.51 -19.94 18.58
N VAL A 281 0.40 -20.39 19.44
CA VAL A 281 1.66 -19.73 19.71
C VAL A 281 2.74 -20.56 19.07
N VAL A 282 3.54 -19.95 18.21
CA VAL A 282 4.67 -20.59 17.54
C VAL A 282 5.95 -19.83 17.89
N VAL A 283 6.99 -20.54 18.32
CA VAL A 283 8.32 -19.98 18.59
C VAL A 283 9.34 -20.70 17.70
N VAL A 284 10.02 -19.93 16.85
CA VAL A 284 11.00 -20.44 15.88
C VAL A 284 12.42 -20.28 16.43
N GLU A 285 13.13 -21.39 16.49
CA GLU A 285 14.52 -21.50 16.96
C GLU A 285 15.40 -22.22 15.94
N VAL A 286 16.71 -22.14 16.11
CA VAL A 286 17.70 -22.87 15.29
C VAL A 286 18.59 -23.64 16.24
N LEU A 287 18.52 -24.97 16.27
CA LEU A 287 19.34 -25.82 17.14
C LEU A 287 19.27 -25.38 18.63
N GLY A 288 18.07 -25.13 19.16
CA GLY A 288 17.83 -24.76 20.55
C GLY A 288 18.25 -23.34 20.94
N ARG A 289 18.61 -22.49 19.97
CA ARG A 289 18.91 -21.06 20.21
C ARG A 289 17.96 -20.15 19.43
N PRO A 290 17.81 -18.89 19.86
CA PRO A 290 17.04 -17.91 19.10
C PRO A 290 17.56 -17.76 17.66
N ILE A 291 16.63 -17.74 16.69
CA ILE A 291 16.92 -17.49 15.28
C ILE A 291 17.51 -16.08 15.08
N LYS A 292 18.59 -15.96 14.31
CA LYS A 292 19.25 -14.68 14.05
C LYS A 292 18.63 -13.95 12.84
N PRO A 293 18.73 -12.62 12.77
CA PRO A 293 18.19 -11.85 11.65
C PRO A 293 18.69 -12.29 10.27
N LEU A 294 19.96 -12.67 10.13
CA LEU A 294 20.50 -13.14 8.86
C LEU A 294 19.93 -14.49 8.43
N GLU A 295 19.61 -15.36 9.39
CA GLU A 295 19.01 -16.67 9.13
C GLU A 295 17.57 -16.49 8.66
N ALA A 296 16.82 -15.64 9.36
CA ALA A 296 15.41 -15.37 9.03
C ALA A 296 15.23 -14.62 7.70
N LYS A 297 16.22 -13.85 7.25
CA LYS A 297 16.17 -13.12 5.96
C LYS A 297 16.64 -13.97 4.77
N LYS A 298 17.15 -15.18 5.00
CA LYS A 298 17.68 -16.03 3.94
C LYS A 298 16.55 -16.51 3.04
N ILE A 299 16.64 -16.19 1.75
CA ILE A 299 15.77 -16.73 0.72
C ILE A 299 16.34 -18.09 0.29
N PRO A 300 15.58 -19.19 0.37
CA PRO A 300 16.00 -20.47 -0.19
C PRO A 300 16.22 -20.38 -1.71
N ASP A 301 17.27 -20.99 -2.23
CA ASP A 301 17.65 -20.92 -3.66
C ASP A 301 16.49 -21.31 -4.59
N ALA A 302 15.70 -22.32 -4.21
CA ALA A 302 14.53 -22.76 -4.98
C ALA A 302 13.44 -21.69 -5.11
N LEU A 303 13.35 -20.75 -4.16
CA LEU A 303 12.35 -19.68 -4.11
C LEU A 303 12.85 -18.35 -4.71
N GLU A 304 14.13 -18.28 -5.10
CA GLU A 304 14.71 -17.06 -5.64
C GLU A 304 14.13 -16.75 -7.03
N ALA A 305 13.49 -15.59 -7.15
CA ALA A 305 12.86 -15.11 -8.40
C ALA A 305 11.83 -16.07 -9.04
N THR A 306 11.25 -16.99 -8.26
CA THR A 306 10.18 -17.91 -8.69
C THR A 306 8.80 -17.43 -8.25
N ILE A 307 7.77 -17.88 -8.95
CA ILE A 307 6.37 -17.84 -8.53
C ILE A 307 5.97 -19.27 -8.13
N ASN A 308 5.35 -19.39 -6.96
CA ASN A 308 5.21 -20.68 -6.29
C ASN A 308 3.74 -21.12 -6.24
N PHE A 309 3.49 -22.40 -6.47
CA PHE A 309 2.17 -23.04 -6.32
C PHE A 309 2.24 -24.10 -5.22
N GLY A 310 1.30 -24.09 -4.29
CA GLY A 310 1.23 -25.13 -3.25
C GLY A 310 0.72 -26.45 -3.82
N SER A 311 1.34 -27.56 -3.40
CA SER A 311 0.89 -28.92 -3.69
C SER A 311 -0.46 -29.18 -3.03
N ILE A 312 -1.42 -29.70 -3.80
CA ILE A 312 -2.75 -30.03 -3.29
C ILE A 312 -2.67 -31.32 -2.47
N THR A 313 -1.86 -32.29 -2.90
CA THR A 313 -1.67 -33.56 -2.17
C THR A 313 -1.19 -33.31 -0.74
N THR A 314 -0.17 -32.47 -0.58
CA THR A 314 0.32 -32.11 0.77
C THR A 314 -0.66 -31.19 1.52
N ALA A 315 -1.39 -30.34 0.80
CA ALA A 315 -2.41 -29.48 1.40
C ALA A 315 -3.57 -30.28 2.00
N GLU A 316 -3.96 -31.41 1.42
CA GLU A 316 -5.07 -32.26 1.87
C GLU A 316 -4.62 -33.43 2.77
N ALA A 317 -3.33 -33.80 2.76
CA ALA A 317 -2.78 -34.87 3.58
C ALA A 317 -3.12 -34.70 5.09
N PRO A 318 -3.83 -35.66 5.72
CA PRO A 318 -4.35 -35.48 7.07
C PRO A 318 -3.28 -35.46 8.16
N LYS A 319 -2.18 -36.18 7.97
CA LYS A 319 -1.12 -36.40 8.97
C LYS A 319 0.18 -35.65 8.70
N ASN A 320 0.32 -35.02 7.54
CA ASN A 320 1.53 -34.28 7.21
C ASN A 320 1.41 -32.83 7.69
N CYS A 321 2.41 -32.35 8.42
CA CYS A 321 2.51 -30.95 8.83
C CYS A 321 3.23 -30.08 7.80
N THR A 322 3.88 -30.69 6.79
CA THR A 322 4.57 -29.95 5.72
C THR A 322 3.63 -29.67 4.55
N GLN A 323 3.84 -28.50 3.94
CA GLN A 323 3.23 -28.04 2.70
C GLN A 323 4.34 -27.89 1.67
N ARG A 324 4.22 -28.62 0.57
CA ARG A 324 5.16 -28.50 -0.56
C ARG A 324 4.73 -27.38 -1.49
N PHE A 325 5.71 -26.70 -2.07
CA PHE A 325 5.56 -25.66 -3.07
C PHE A 325 6.38 -25.96 -4.31
N TYR A 326 5.74 -25.99 -5.47
CA TYR A 326 6.39 -26.07 -6.78
C TYR A 326 6.87 -24.69 -7.19
N CYS A 327 8.16 -24.56 -7.51
CA CYS A 327 8.81 -23.27 -7.71
C CYS A 327 9.05 -23.03 -9.21
N LEU A 328 8.23 -22.17 -9.82
CA LEU A 328 8.25 -21.94 -11.26
C LEU A 328 8.94 -20.61 -11.57
N SER A 329 9.82 -20.59 -12.57
CA SER A 329 10.27 -19.31 -13.14
C SER A 329 9.08 -18.53 -13.73
N SER A 330 9.22 -17.21 -13.86
CA SER A 330 8.23 -16.35 -14.54
C SER A 330 7.75 -16.94 -15.87
N THR A 331 8.68 -17.40 -16.71
CA THR A 331 8.37 -17.95 -18.03
C THR A 331 7.59 -19.27 -17.93
N GLN A 332 7.95 -20.15 -17.01
CA GLN A 332 7.23 -21.43 -16.83
C GLN A 332 5.84 -21.23 -16.26
N ARG A 333 5.67 -20.29 -15.33
CA ARG A 333 4.34 -19.91 -14.83
C ARG A 333 3.46 -19.36 -15.94
N ASP A 334 3.98 -18.42 -16.74
CA ASP A 334 3.20 -17.83 -17.83
C ASP A 334 2.83 -18.90 -18.88
N LYS A 335 3.72 -19.87 -19.13
CA LYS A 335 3.43 -21.04 -19.96
C LYS A 335 2.33 -21.92 -19.37
N LEU A 336 2.38 -22.28 -18.08
CA LEU A 336 1.35 -23.08 -17.42
C LEU A 336 -0.05 -22.46 -17.59
N VAL A 337 -0.17 -21.15 -17.37
CA VAL A 337 -1.44 -20.43 -17.51
C VAL A 337 -1.89 -20.39 -18.98
N SER A 338 -0.96 -20.25 -19.91
CA SER A 338 -1.27 -20.25 -21.36
C SER A 338 -1.64 -21.62 -21.91
N ASP A 339 -1.08 -22.70 -21.36
CA ASP A 339 -1.34 -24.07 -21.82
C ASP A 339 -2.70 -24.58 -21.30
N TYR A 340 -3.20 -24.01 -20.19
CA TYR A 340 -4.50 -24.38 -19.58
C TYR A 340 -5.44 -23.18 -19.31
N PRO A 341 -5.82 -22.40 -20.34
CA PRO A 341 -6.63 -21.20 -20.16
C PRO A 341 -8.06 -21.50 -19.67
N ASN A 342 -8.56 -22.72 -19.93
CA ASN A 342 -9.89 -23.19 -19.53
C ASN A 342 -9.86 -24.17 -18.35
N GLY A 343 -8.72 -24.25 -17.66
CA GLY A 343 -8.46 -25.22 -16.62
C GLY A 343 -8.20 -26.64 -17.14
N ILE A 344 -7.77 -27.52 -16.24
CA ILE A 344 -7.65 -28.96 -16.48
C ILE A 344 -8.89 -29.68 -15.93
N GLU A 345 -9.41 -30.67 -16.65
CA GLU A 345 -10.45 -31.57 -16.13
C GLU A 345 -9.84 -32.45 -15.02
N LEU A 346 -10.60 -32.65 -13.95
CA LEU A 346 -10.16 -33.41 -12.79
C LEU A 346 -10.93 -34.72 -12.69
N SER A 347 -10.21 -35.80 -12.36
CA SER A 347 -10.83 -37.06 -11.96
C SER A 347 -11.02 -37.15 -10.44
N ASN A 348 -11.29 -38.35 -9.94
CA ASN A 348 -11.41 -38.61 -8.50
C ASN A 348 -10.09 -38.43 -7.73
N ASN A 349 -8.93 -38.49 -8.41
CA ASN A 349 -7.59 -38.32 -7.81
C ASN A 349 -6.99 -36.96 -8.18
N PHE A 350 -7.80 -35.91 -8.09
CA PHE A 350 -7.48 -34.60 -8.62
C PHE A 350 -6.24 -33.96 -7.99
N GLU A 351 -5.94 -34.29 -6.74
CA GLU A 351 -4.80 -33.75 -6.00
C GLU A 351 -3.47 -34.16 -6.64
N GLU A 352 -3.34 -35.43 -7.01
CA GLU A 352 -2.16 -35.98 -7.70
C GLU A 352 -2.06 -35.43 -9.13
N GLU A 353 -3.19 -35.32 -9.84
CA GLU A 353 -3.23 -34.78 -11.20
C GLU A 353 -2.73 -33.34 -11.28
N ILE A 354 -3.16 -32.49 -10.34
CA ILE A 354 -2.72 -31.10 -10.24
C ILE A 354 -1.22 -31.04 -9.93
N ASP A 355 -0.75 -31.83 -8.96
CA ASP A 355 0.65 -31.88 -8.56
C ASP A 355 1.57 -32.38 -9.70
N ASP A 356 1.11 -33.37 -10.47
CA ASP A 356 1.81 -33.88 -11.66
C ASP A 356 1.89 -32.84 -12.78
N VAL A 357 0.87 -31.99 -12.94
CA VAL A 357 0.93 -30.86 -13.86
C VAL A 357 1.97 -29.86 -13.36
N LEU A 358 1.89 -29.42 -12.10
CA LEU A 358 2.80 -28.42 -11.54
C LEU A 358 4.28 -28.87 -11.57
N SER A 359 4.55 -30.14 -11.27
CA SER A 359 5.91 -30.69 -11.25
C SER A 359 6.59 -30.63 -12.63
N ARG A 360 5.83 -30.83 -13.72
CA ARG A 360 6.34 -30.71 -15.10
C ARG A 360 6.84 -29.30 -15.44
N TYR A 361 6.17 -28.26 -14.94
CA TYR A 361 6.60 -26.86 -15.14
C TYR A 361 7.67 -26.40 -14.16
N ALA A 362 7.73 -27.02 -12.98
CA ALA A 362 8.77 -26.80 -11.98
C ALA A 362 10.10 -27.50 -12.33
N THR A 363 10.13 -28.31 -13.38
CA THR A 363 11.32 -29.02 -13.84
C THR A 363 12.17 -28.09 -14.72
N HIS A 364 13.45 -27.90 -14.39
CA HIS A 364 14.35 -27.08 -15.21
C HIS A 364 14.55 -27.74 -16.60
N PRO A 365 14.19 -27.05 -17.71
CA PRO A 365 14.47 -27.56 -19.05
C PRO A 365 15.97 -27.45 -19.31
N ASN A 366 16.72 -28.50 -18.97
CA ASN A 366 18.13 -28.70 -19.24
C ASN A 366 19.07 -27.62 -18.65
N SER A 367 19.98 -28.11 -17.81
CA SER A 367 21.40 -27.75 -17.85
C SER A 367 21.95 -27.91 -19.28
N GLN A 368 21.52 -27.05 -20.22
CA GLN A 368 22.23 -26.90 -21.49
C GLN A 368 23.55 -26.21 -21.18
N GLY A 369 24.62 -26.99 -21.37
CA GLY A 369 25.99 -26.67 -21.01
C GLY A 369 26.36 -25.20 -21.07
N ILE A 370 26.61 -24.63 -19.88
CA ILE A 370 27.67 -23.64 -19.77
C ILE A 370 28.95 -24.42 -20.06
N THR A 371 29.43 -24.36 -21.30
CA THR A 371 30.81 -24.74 -21.63
C THR A 371 31.72 -23.79 -20.85
N THR A 372 32.17 -24.22 -19.67
CA THR A 372 33.37 -23.64 -19.09
C THR A 372 34.55 -24.04 -19.98
N ARG A 373 35.50 -23.13 -20.15
CA ARG A 373 36.66 -23.22 -21.06
C ARG A 373 37.66 -24.36 -20.74
N ARG A 374 37.28 -25.35 -19.93
CA ARG A 374 38.08 -26.54 -19.59
C ARG A 374 37.18 -27.77 -19.63
N GLY A 375 37.27 -28.51 -20.73
CA GLY A 375 36.42 -29.66 -21.06
C GLY A 375 36.45 -30.80 -20.05
N LYS A 376 35.49 -30.80 -19.11
CA LYS A 376 35.03 -32.01 -18.43
C LYS A 376 33.53 -32.18 -18.68
N ARG A 377 33.16 -33.25 -19.39
CA ARG A 377 31.79 -33.74 -19.52
C ARG A 377 31.27 -34.08 -18.12
N GLN A 378 30.34 -33.29 -17.59
CA GLN A 378 29.50 -33.71 -16.45
C GLN A 378 28.38 -34.63 -16.96
N LYS A 379 28.11 -35.65 -16.16
CA LYS A 379 27.04 -36.65 -16.34
C LYS A 379 25.68 -35.92 -16.43
N GLN A 380 24.79 -36.33 -17.33
CA GLN A 380 23.39 -35.87 -17.34
C GLN A 380 22.77 -36.16 -15.96
N GLU A 381 22.61 -35.13 -15.14
CA GLU A 381 21.78 -35.21 -13.94
C GLU A 381 20.31 -35.25 -14.38
N LYS A 382 19.56 -36.21 -13.84
CA LYS A 382 18.12 -36.30 -14.01
C LYS A 382 17.51 -34.95 -13.66
N SER A 383 16.58 -34.47 -14.47
CA SER A 383 15.90 -33.19 -14.26
C SER A 383 15.24 -33.17 -12.87
N GLN A 384 15.83 -32.47 -11.91
CA GLN A 384 15.30 -32.34 -10.56
C GLN A 384 14.14 -31.34 -10.58
N VAL A 385 13.01 -31.71 -9.98
CA VAL A 385 11.85 -30.82 -9.79
C VAL A 385 12.25 -29.75 -8.78
N SER A 386 12.11 -28.48 -9.15
CA SER A 386 12.35 -27.36 -8.24
C SER A 386 11.17 -27.21 -7.28
N SER A 387 11.38 -27.53 -6.01
CA SER A 387 10.36 -27.42 -4.97
C SER A 387 10.95 -27.06 -3.62
N HIS A 388 10.13 -26.49 -2.74
CA HIS A 388 10.48 -26.18 -1.36
C HIS A 388 9.35 -26.60 -0.43
N GLU A 389 9.67 -27.00 0.80
CA GLU A 389 8.68 -27.43 1.79
C GLU A 389 8.71 -26.50 3.00
N LEU A 390 7.54 -26.15 3.52
CA LEU A 390 7.36 -25.34 4.72
C LEU A 390 6.40 -26.04 5.68
N VAL A 391 6.42 -25.68 6.95
CA VAL A 391 5.45 -26.20 7.92
C VAL A 391 4.16 -25.39 7.87
N SER A 392 3.03 -26.08 7.69
CA SER A 392 1.71 -25.48 7.59
C SER A 392 1.13 -25.16 8.96
N ILE A 393 0.90 -23.87 9.22
CA ILE A 393 0.28 -23.38 10.45
C ILE A 393 -1.09 -24.02 10.69
N GLY A 394 -1.91 -24.13 9.64
CA GLY A 394 -3.24 -24.74 9.72
C GLY A 394 -3.22 -26.25 9.99
N ARG A 395 -2.06 -26.91 9.85
CA ARG A 395 -1.86 -28.31 10.24
C ARG A 395 -1.31 -28.43 11.65
N LEU A 396 -0.48 -27.49 12.11
CA LEU A 396 -0.01 -27.45 13.52
C LEU A 396 -1.18 -27.38 14.50
N SER A 397 -2.22 -26.60 14.19
CA SER A 397 -3.42 -26.49 15.04
C SER A 397 -4.15 -27.84 15.21
N LYS A 398 -4.08 -28.74 14.23
CA LYS A 398 -4.71 -30.06 14.27
C LYS A 398 -3.90 -31.11 15.03
N LEU A 399 -2.62 -30.84 15.31
CA LEU A 399 -1.73 -31.75 16.06
C LEU A 399 -1.80 -31.51 17.57
N VAL A 400 -2.39 -30.41 18.01
CA VAL A 400 -2.65 -30.16 19.43
C VAL A 400 -4.03 -30.74 19.77
N PRO A 401 -4.16 -31.57 20.84
CA PRO A 401 -5.44 -32.14 21.22
C PRO A 401 -6.51 -31.05 21.33
N GLU A 402 -7.65 -31.29 20.66
CA GLU A 402 -8.76 -30.34 20.61
C GLU A 402 -9.18 -29.94 22.03
N ASN A 403 -9.45 -28.65 22.20
CA ASN A 403 -10.32 -28.25 23.29
C ASN A 403 -11.71 -28.85 22.95
N PRO A 404 -12.29 -29.75 23.77
CA PRO A 404 -13.52 -30.48 23.43
C PRO A 404 -14.75 -29.59 23.16
N GLU A 405 -14.66 -28.30 23.50
CA GLU A 405 -15.67 -27.26 23.29
C GLU A 405 -15.18 -26.11 22.38
N GLY A 406 -14.03 -26.25 21.72
CA GLY A 406 -13.28 -25.13 21.14
C GLY A 406 -13.77 -24.65 19.77
N ASP A 407 -14.09 -23.37 19.68
CA ASP A 407 -14.20 -22.64 18.42
C ASP A 407 -12.95 -22.84 17.51
N PRO A 408 -13.06 -22.62 16.19
CA PRO A 408 -11.92 -22.63 15.26
C PRO A 408 -10.75 -21.78 15.75
N LEU A 409 -9.53 -22.27 15.52
CA LEU A 409 -8.31 -21.59 15.91
C LEU A 409 -7.99 -20.45 14.93
N ASP A 410 -8.59 -19.30 15.22
CA ASP A 410 -8.65 -18.13 14.34
C ASP A 410 -7.60 -17.06 14.70
N PHE A 411 -6.64 -17.39 15.57
CA PHE A 411 -5.61 -16.47 16.03
C PHE A 411 -4.26 -17.15 16.19
N VAL A 412 -3.27 -16.66 15.44
CA VAL A 412 -1.91 -17.21 15.41
C VAL A 412 -0.90 -16.11 15.69
N ARG A 413 0.10 -16.39 16.53
CA ARG A 413 1.26 -15.52 16.74
C ARG A 413 2.55 -16.31 16.58
N ILE A 414 3.44 -15.80 15.74
CA ILE A 414 4.77 -16.36 15.51
C ILE A 414 5.80 -15.45 16.17
N PHE A 415 6.67 -16.03 16.97
CA PHE A 415 7.76 -15.39 17.68
C PHE A 415 9.11 -16.00 17.25
N GLY A 416 10.18 -15.25 17.46
CA GLY A 416 11.54 -15.69 17.24
C GLY A 416 12.54 -14.64 17.71
N GLY A 417 13.80 -15.04 17.84
CA GLY A 417 14.86 -14.17 18.31
C GLY A 417 14.79 -13.89 19.81
N ASP A 418 15.63 -12.98 20.30
CA ASP A 418 15.58 -12.57 21.72
C ASP A 418 14.32 -11.72 21.97
N GLY A 419 13.78 -11.85 23.19
CA GLY A 419 12.49 -11.29 23.55
C GLY A 419 11.28 -12.13 23.11
N ALA A 420 11.49 -13.31 22.54
CA ALA A 420 10.44 -14.32 22.33
C ALA A 420 10.06 -15.03 23.65
N PRO A 421 8.88 -15.67 23.73
CA PRO A 421 8.53 -16.51 24.87
C PRO A 421 9.52 -17.66 25.08
N THR A 422 9.81 -17.97 26.34
CA THR A 422 10.58 -19.17 26.69
C THR A 422 9.81 -20.43 26.31
N VAL A 423 10.48 -21.35 25.62
CA VAL A 423 9.94 -22.67 25.29
C VAL A 423 10.13 -23.58 26.50
N ASP A 424 9.02 -24.11 27.03
CA ASP A 424 8.98 -25.09 28.12
C ASP A 424 8.49 -26.46 27.61
N ASP A 425 8.29 -27.41 28.51
CA ASP A 425 7.82 -28.77 28.23
C ASP A 425 6.36 -28.85 27.74
N THR A 426 5.61 -27.74 27.80
CA THR A 426 4.23 -27.68 27.29
C THR A 426 4.16 -27.42 25.79
N PHE A 427 5.28 -27.07 25.14
CA PHE A 427 5.36 -26.90 23.70
C PHE A 427 5.61 -28.25 22.99
N GLN A 428 4.85 -28.49 21.93
CA GLN A 428 5.20 -29.50 20.94
C GLN A 428 6.31 -28.96 20.03
N ARG A 429 7.12 -29.85 19.44
CA ARG A 429 8.27 -29.49 18.60
C ARG A 429 8.29 -30.26 17.29
N ILE A 430 8.59 -29.55 16.21
CA ILE A 430 8.90 -30.11 14.89
C ILE A 430 10.25 -29.59 14.43
N HIS A 431 11.08 -30.49 13.91
CA HIS A 431 12.34 -30.15 13.25
C HIS A 431 12.13 -30.14 11.74
N HIS A 432 12.40 -29.00 11.08
CA HIS A 432 12.24 -28.85 9.64
C HIS A 432 13.28 -27.88 9.07
N ASP A 433 14.04 -28.32 8.06
CA ASP A 433 15.08 -27.51 7.37
C ASP A 433 16.05 -26.79 8.31
N GLY A 434 16.51 -27.47 9.37
CA GLY A 434 17.41 -26.92 10.38
C GLY A 434 16.76 -25.94 11.37
N LEU A 435 15.46 -25.70 11.26
CA LEU A 435 14.65 -24.93 12.20
C LEU A 435 13.97 -25.85 13.21
N GLU A 436 13.81 -25.34 14.43
CA GLU A 436 12.99 -25.93 15.48
C GLU A 436 11.73 -25.09 15.64
N ILE A 437 10.59 -25.67 15.28
CA ILE A 437 9.28 -25.04 15.33
C ILE A 437 8.58 -25.55 16.58
N ASN A 438 8.57 -24.73 17.63
CA ASN A 438 7.90 -25.04 18.88
C ASN A 438 6.50 -24.43 18.86
N PHE A 439 5.46 -25.19 19.19
CA PHE A 439 4.08 -24.69 19.15
C PHE A 439 3.18 -25.24 20.26
N LYS A 440 2.18 -24.44 20.67
CA LYS A 440 1.08 -24.89 21.53
C LYS A 440 -0.15 -24.00 21.37
N ILE A 441 -1.30 -24.51 21.82
CA ILE A 441 -2.51 -23.71 21.98
C ILE A 441 -2.49 -23.10 23.38
N ALA A 442 -2.71 -21.79 23.46
CA ALA A 442 -2.70 -21.04 24.71
C ALA A 442 -3.85 -20.03 24.73
N ASN A 443 -4.11 -19.44 25.91
CA ASN A 443 -5.07 -18.34 25.99
C ASN A 443 -4.61 -17.18 25.10
N ALA A 444 -5.52 -16.57 24.34
CA ALA A 444 -5.17 -15.50 23.41
C ALA A 444 -4.46 -14.31 24.10
N ARG A 445 -4.67 -14.10 25.41
CA ARG A 445 -4.03 -13.04 26.19
C ARG A 445 -2.67 -13.39 26.80
N GLU A 446 -2.36 -14.67 26.94
CA GLU A 446 -1.20 -15.14 27.72
C GLU A 446 0.13 -14.54 27.24
N TYR A 447 0.29 -14.48 25.91
CA TYR A 447 1.50 -13.95 25.27
C TYR A 447 1.37 -12.51 24.74
N SER A 448 0.39 -11.73 25.22
CA SER A 448 0.22 -10.33 24.78
C SER A 448 1.32 -9.38 25.25
N GLY A 449 2.21 -9.82 26.15
CA GLY A 449 3.40 -9.07 26.57
C GLY A 449 4.63 -9.28 25.69
N TYR A 450 4.54 -10.09 24.63
CA TYR A 450 5.65 -10.38 23.73
C TYR A 450 5.40 -9.71 22.37
N THR A 451 6.48 -9.34 21.67
CA THR A 451 6.38 -8.77 20.32
C THR A 451 6.45 -9.90 19.28
N PRO A 452 5.36 -10.20 18.56
CA PRO A 452 5.36 -11.22 17.51
C PRO A 452 6.07 -10.72 16.25
N LEU A 453 6.64 -11.64 15.46
CA LEU A 453 7.14 -11.37 14.11
C LEU A 453 6.00 -11.36 13.09
N SER A 454 5.01 -12.23 13.29
CA SER A 454 3.86 -12.41 12.39
C SER A 454 2.61 -12.78 13.19
N ILE A 455 1.46 -12.25 12.76
CA ILE A 455 0.15 -12.45 13.37
C ILE A 455 -0.85 -12.78 12.27
N GLY A 456 -1.59 -13.87 12.47
CA GLY A 456 -2.73 -14.23 11.64
C GLY A 456 -4.01 -14.15 12.45
N LEU A 457 -5.05 -13.50 11.93
CA LEU A 457 -6.33 -13.39 12.62
C LEU A 457 -7.54 -13.14 11.71
N PHE A 458 -8.74 -13.22 12.29
CA PHE A 458 -9.98 -12.68 11.73
C PHE A 458 -10.52 -11.54 12.59
N GLN A 459 -10.88 -10.43 11.95
CA GLN A 459 -11.49 -9.27 12.60
C GLN A 459 -12.25 -8.42 11.57
N SER A 460 -13.58 -8.49 11.57
CA SER A 460 -14.43 -7.77 10.61
C SER A 460 -14.21 -6.25 10.70
N SER A 461 -13.99 -5.72 11.91
CA SER A 461 -13.75 -4.28 12.12
C SER A 461 -12.46 -3.73 11.48
N PHE A 462 -11.50 -4.59 11.11
CA PHE A 462 -10.30 -4.17 10.37
C PHE A 462 -10.50 -4.26 8.86
N HIS A 463 -11.39 -5.13 8.39
CA HIS A 463 -11.82 -5.11 6.99
C HIS A 463 -12.70 -3.90 6.70
N GLN A 464 -13.64 -3.58 7.62
CA GLN A 464 -14.73 -2.61 7.50
C GLN A 464 -15.72 -2.87 6.36
N LEU A 465 -15.25 -3.27 5.18
CA LEU A 465 -16.05 -3.34 3.96
C LEU A 465 -16.00 -4.75 3.37
N ARG A 466 -17.16 -5.23 2.93
CA ARG A 466 -17.27 -6.42 2.08
C ARG A 466 -17.10 -6.01 0.62
N ILE A 467 -15.96 -6.33 0.03
CA ILE A 467 -15.64 -5.99 -1.35
C ILE A 467 -16.57 -6.74 -2.29
N GLN A 468 -17.14 -6.03 -3.27
CA GLN A 468 -18.03 -6.58 -4.29
C GLN A 468 -17.34 -6.58 -5.66
N SER A 469 -17.80 -7.39 -6.60
CA SER A 469 -17.26 -7.41 -7.97
C SER A 469 -17.34 -6.04 -8.64
N SER A 470 -18.43 -5.29 -8.42
CA SER A 470 -18.58 -3.92 -8.96
C SER A 470 -17.50 -2.94 -8.48
N ILE A 471 -16.97 -3.12 -7.27
CA ILE A 471 -15.85 -2.32 -6.74
C ILE A 471 -14.57 -2.67 -7.49
N ILE A 472 -14.32 -3.96 -7.70
CA ILE A 472 -13.16 -4.47 -8.46
C ILE A 472 -13.20 -3.96 -9.91
N ASP A 473 -14.38 -3.99 -10.54
CA ASP A 473 -14.58 -3.52 -11.91
C ASP A 473 -14.27 -2.03 -12.04
N LYS A 474 -14.75 -1.20 -11.08
CA LYS A 474 -14.44 0.23 -11.04
C LYS A 474 -12.95 0.49 -10.87
N ILE A 475 -12.29 -0.23 -9.97
CA ILE A 475 -10.83 -0.11 -9.77
C ILE A 475 -10.09 -0.49 -11.05
N THR A 476 -10.44 -1.61 -11.67
CA THR A 476 -9.80 -2.11 -12.89
C THR A 476 -10.06 -1.17 -14.08
N ALA A 477 -11.26 -0.60 -14.19
CA ALA A 477 -11.59 0.40 -15.19
C ALA A 477 -10.82 1.71 -14.97
N CYS A 478 -10.48 2.06 -13.72
CA CYS A 478 -9.71 3.23 -13.38
C CYS A 478 -8.20 3.05 -13.65
N LEU A 479 -7.62 1.99 -13.09
CA LEU A 479 -6.17 1.79 -12.99
C LEU A 479 -5.61 0.80 -14.03
N GLY A 480 -6.49 0.11 -14.77
CA GLY A 480 -6.13 -1.02 -15.61
C GLY A 480 -5.89 -2.31 -14.82
N THR A 481 -5.69 -3.41 -15.55
CA THR A 481 -5.55 -4.77 -14.97
C THR A 481 -4.27 -4.98 -14.18
N SER A 482 -3.26 -4.13 -14.37
CA SER A 482 -1.97 -4.23 -13.68
C SER A 482 -1.80 -3.20 -12.56
N GLY A 483 -2.73 -2.24 -12.47
CA GLY A 483 -2.68 -1.11 -11.54
C GLY A 483 -1.54 -0.15 -11.74
N LEU A 484 -1.35 0.70 -10.73
CA LEU A 484 -0.36 1.78 -10.73
C LEU A 484 1.09 1.28 -10.79
N TYR A 485 1.34 0.01 -10.44
CA TYR A 485 2.68 -0.56 -10.30
C TYR A 485 2.77 -1.95 -10.93
N PRO A 486 2.80 -2.02 -12.28
CA PRO A 486 2.82 -3.29 -13.00
C PRO A 486 4.12 -4.10 -12.81
N LYS A 487 5.21 -3.46 -12.37
CA LYS A 487 6.51 -4.11 -12.13
C LYS A 487 7.20 -3.53 -10.90
N ARG A 488 7.80 -4.41 -10.10
CA ARG A 488 8.71 -4.06 -8.99
C ARG A 488 10.14 -4.41 -9.39
N LEU A 489 11.12 -3.61 -8.96
CA LEU A 489 12.54 -3.95 -9.14
C LEU A 489 13.04 -4.91 -8.06
N SER A 490 12.35 -4.99 -6.92
CA SER A 490 12.76 -5.78 -5.75
C SER A 490 12.35 -7.24 -5.80
N ASN A 491 11.30 -7.59 -6.57
CA ASN A 491 10.79 -8.95 -6.70
C ASN A 491 10.05 -9.14 -8.02
N VAL A 492 9.88 -10.40 -8.41
CA VAL A 492 8.98 -10.78 -9.50
C VAL A 492 7.56 -10.80 -8.95
N SER A 493 6.61 -10.19 -9.66
CA SER A 493 5.19 -10.24 -9.28
C SER A 493 4.27 -10.44 -10.49
N ARG A 494 3.04 -10.89 -10.23
CA ARG A 494 1.92 -10.93 -11.18
C ARG A 494 0.67 -10.37 -10.51
N GLY A 495 -0.34 -10.08 -11.32
CA GLY A 495 -1.59 -9.47 -10.86
C GLY A 495 -1.53 -7.94 -10.79
N HIS A 496 -2.60 -7.38 -10.27
CA HIS A 496 -2.78 -5.96 -10.05
C HIS A 496 -2.05 -5.56 -8.75
N ASN A 497 -1.24 -4.50 -8.80
CA ASN A 497 -0.65 -3.89 -7.61
C ASN A 497 -0.72 -2.35 -7.72
N SER A 498 -1.37 -1.72 -6.74
CA SER A 498 -1.56 -0.27 -6.66
C SER A 498 -1.26 0.23 -5.26
N TYR A 499 -0.66 1.41 -5.14
CA TYR A 499 -0.47 2.06 -3.85
C TYR A 499 -0.63 3.58 -3.90
N ILE A 500 -1.00 4.17 -2.76
CA ILE A 500 -1.02 5.61 -2.51
C ILE A 500 -0.11 5.92 -1.32
N GLY A 501 0.56 7.07 -1.32
CA GLY A 501 1.48 7.48 -0.25
C GLY A 501 2.92 7.69 -0.74
N GLN A 502 3.77 8.16 0.18
CA GLN A 502 5.13 8.59 -0.14
C GLN A 502 6.13 7.45 0.05
N ARG A 503 6.86 7.07 -1.00
CA ARG A 503 7.94 6.08 -0.90
C ARG A 503 9.19 6.63 -0.20
N LYS A 504 9.86 5.77 0.58
CA LYS A 504 11.13 6.07 1.27
C LYS A 504 12.41 5.95 0.43
N SER A 505 12.40 5.54 -0.85
CA SER A 505 13.66 5.26 -1.57
C SER A 505 13.71 5.48 -3.10
N ASN A 506 14.93 5.49 -3.61
CA ASN A 506 15.38 5.57 -5.02
C ASN A 506 15.12 4.28 -5.86
N LYS A 507 14.39 3.30 -5.33
CA LYS A 507 14.28 1.95 -5.90
C LYS A 507 13.23 1.77 -7.00
N LEU A 508 12.63 2.85 -7.50
CA LEU A 508 11.78 2.82 -8.70
C LEU A 508 12.00 4.05 -9.59
N SER A 509 11.77 3.83 -10.88
CA SER A 509 12.03 4.77 -11.96
C SER A 509 10.77 5.47 -12.49
N THR A 510 9.65 5.57 -11.75
CA THR A 510 8.45 6.28 -12.25
C THR A 510 7.56 6.75 -11.06
N PRO A 511 7.12 8.02 -11.05
CA PRO A 511 6.18 8.58 -10.07
C PRO A 511 4.76 8.18 -10.44
N THR A 512 3.81 8.23 -9.49
CA THR A 512 2.39 7.96 -9.75
C THR A 512 1.49 9.17 -9.64
N VAL A 513 0.23 9.01 -10.06
CA VAL A 513 -0.84 10.00 -9.80
C VAL A 513 -0.98 10.39 -8.33
N SER A 514 -0.59 9.49 -7.43
CA SER A 514 -0.61 9.69 -5.99
C SER A 514 0.69 10.29 -5.42
N GLU A 515 1.73 10.48 -6.22
CA GLU A 515 2.99 11.08 -5.77
C GLU A 515 3.23 12.46 -6.39
N GLY A 516 2.66 12.72 -7.56
CA GLY A 516 2.91 13.94 -8.31
C GLY A 516 4.35 14.01 -8.87
N PRO A 517 4.76 15.17 -9.40
CA PRO A 517 6.13 15.40 -9.88
C PRO A 517 7.14 15.26 -8.73
N CYS A 518 8.23 14.50 -8.93
CA CYS A 518 9.25 14.33 -7.90
C CYS A 518 10.48 15.21 -8.17
N SER A 519 10.74 16.19 -7.30
CA SER A 519 11.99 16.96 -7.28
C SER A 519 13.10 16.16 -6.59
N ARG A 520 13.57 15.07 -7.21
CA ARG A 520 14.75 14.36 -6.68
C ARG A 520 15.93 15.34 -6.61
N LYS A 521 16.33 15.73 -5.40
CA LYS A 521 17.67 16.28 -5.10
C LYS A 521 18.69 15.15 -5.25
N SER A 522 18.94 14.75 -6.49
CA SER A 522 20.03 13.82 -6.81
C SER A 522 21.35 14.59 -6.74
N SER A 523 22.31 14.10 -5.96
CA SER A 523 23.71 14.56 -5.98
C SER A 523 24.43 14.20 -7.29
N LYS A 524 23.78 13.46 -8.19
CA LYS A 524 24.26 13.14 -9.54
C LYS A 524 23.54 14.00 -10.59
N PRO A 525 24.24 14.82 -11.37
CA PRO A 525 23.65 15.76 -12.35
C PRO A 525 22.97 15.09 -13.57
N LYS A 526 22.99 13.75 -13.70
CA LYS A 526 22.35 13.01 -14.81
C LYS A 526 21.02 12.33 -14.45
N GLU A 527 20.58 12.39 -13.19
CA GLU A 527 19.31 11.81 -12.72
C GLU A 527 18.31 12.91 -12.34
N SER A 528 18.06 13.86 -13.25
CA SER A 528 16.96 14.81 -13.09
C SER A 528 15.64 14.01 -13.05
N GLY A 529 14.96 14.13 -11.92
CA GLY A 529 13.79 13.34 -11.52
C GLY A 529 12.63 13.35 -12.50
N PHE A 530 11.83 12.29 -12.41
CA PHE A 530 10.59 12.19 -13.15
C PHE A 530 9.63 13.32 -12.80
N VAL A 531 9.14 14.00 -13.83
CA VAL A 531 8.23 15.15 -13.70
C VAL A 531 6.78 14.75 -13.96
N PHE A 532 6.54 13.71 -14.78
CA PHE A 532 5.19 13.30 -15.19
C PHE A 532 4.91 11.84 -14.85
N PHE A 533 3.66 11.57 -14.47
CA PHE A 533 3.11 10.23 -14.42
C PHE A 533 3.05 9.63 -15.83
N ARG A 534 3.33 8.33 -15.96
CA ARG A 534 3.41 7.65 -17.26
C ARG A 534 2.19 6.80 -17.62
N GLN A 535 1.34 6.47 -16.66
CA GLN A 535 0.24 5.56 -16.90
C GLN A 535 -1.03 6.36 -17.16
N SER A 536 -1.82 5.96 -18.16
CA SER A 536 -3.14 6.53 -18.35
C SER A 536 -4.08 5.92 -17.32
N ILE A 537 -4.88 6.76 -16.65
CA ILE A 537 -5.95 6.33 -15.75
C ILE A 537 -7.26 7.00 -16.18
N LYS A 538 -8.41 6.39 -15.85
CA LYS A 538 -9.69 7.10 -15.97
C LYS A 538 -9.83 8.07 -14.80
N THR A 539 -9.49 9.33 -15.04
CA THR A 539 -9.48 10.42 -14.05
C THR A 539 -10.78 10.50 -13.24
N LEU A 540 -11.94 10.32 -13.89
CA LEU A 540 -13.26 10.37 -13.23
C LEU A 540 -13.47 9.28 -12.17
N LEU A 541 -12.84 8.12 -12.33
CA LEU A 541 -12.97 7.01 -11.39
C LEU A 541 -11.91 7.05 -10.28
N PHE A 542 -10.87 7.87 -10.44
CA PHE A 542 -9.80 7.96 -9.45
C PHE A 542 -10.25 8.51 -8.08
N PRO A 543 -11.13 9.52 -7.96
CA PRO A 543 -11.60 9.98 -6.65
C PRO A 543 -12.25 8.85 -5.83
N PHE A 544 -13.01 7.97 -6.48
CA PHE A 544 -13.56 6.77 -5.87
C PHE A 544 -12.46 5.87 -5.33
N VAL A 545 -11.53 5.46 -6.20
CA VAL A 545 -10.43 4.54 -5.85
C VAL A 545 -9.58 5.11 -4.71
N LEU A 546 -9.25 6.40 -4.75
CA LEU A 546 -8.52 7.08 -3.70
C LEU A 546 -9.29 7.08 -2.37
N SER A 547 -10.58 7.40 -2.40
CA SER A 547 -11.42 7.39 -1.19
C SER A 547 -11.53 6.00 -0.60
N LEU A 548 -11.71 4.98 -1.44
CA LEU A 548 -11.74 3.58 -1.04
C LEU A 548 -10.42 3.14 -0.43
N MET A 549 -9.28 3.41 -1.07
CA MET A 549 -7.96 3.08 -0.56
C MET A 549 -7.70 3.71 0.81
N ASN A 550 -8.05 5.00 0.97
CA ASN A 550 -7.95 5.71 2.25
C ASN A 550 -8.88 5.12 3.32
N TYR A 551 -10.11 4.75 2.96
CA TYR A 551 -11.04 4.12 3.89
C TYR A 551 -10.51 2.76 4.38
N LEU A 552 -10.07 1.92 3.44
CA LEU A 552 -9.54 0.58 3.71
C LEU A 552 -8.22 0.60 4.50
N ILE A 553 -7.31 1.55 4.24
CA ILE A 553 -6.06 1.64 5.03
C ILE A 553 -6.32 2.15 6.43
N ASN A 554 -7.22 3.12 6.60
CA ASN A 554 -7.53 3.67 7.92
C ASN A 554 -8.05 2.57 8.86
N SER A 555 -8.79 1.60 8.33
CA SER A 555 -9.32 0.49 9.12
C SER A 555 -8.29 -0.54 9.53
N ILE A 556 -7.35 -0.90 8.66
CA ILE A 556 -6.35 -1.94 8.95
C ILE A 556 -5.09 -1.39 9.62
N SER A 557 -4.68 -0.15 9.32
CA SER A 557 -3.46 0.47 9.88
C SER A 557 -3.51 0.70 11.39
N ILE A 558 -4.70 0.63 12.00
CA ILE A 558 -4.84 0.64 13.46
C ILE A 558 -4.54 -0.73 14.08
N ALA A 559 -4.67 -1.83 13.34
CA ALA A 559 -4.49 -3.17 13.89
C ALA A 559 -3.12 -3.37 14.55
N PRO A 560 -1.99 -2.96 13.93
CA PRO A 560 -0.69 -3.08 14.57
C PRO A 560 -0.56 -2.30 15.89
N TYR A 561 -1.34 -1.23 16.10
CA TYR A 561 -1.35 -0.49 17.38
C TYR A 561 -1.72 -1.39 18.56
N TYR A 562 -2.56 -2.41 18.34
CA TYR A 562 -3.00 -3.31 19.41
C TYR A 562 -2.02 -4.44 19.72
N PHE A 563 -1.06 -4.70 18.82
CA PHE A 563 -0.11 -5.80 18.96
C PHE A 563 1.33 -5.35 19.18
N PHE A 564 1.72 -4.16 18.69
CA PHE A 564 3.07 -3.61 18.79
C PHE A 564 3.09 -2.39 19.72
N HIS A 565 2.95 -2.64 21.03
CA HIS A 565 2.74 -1.59 22.03
C HIS A 565 3.89 -0.56 22.10
N HIS A 566 5.13 -1.01 21.91
CA HIS A 566 6.27 -0.10 21.88
C HIS A 566 6.20 0.89 20.71
N LEU A 567 5.73 0.46 19.53
CA LEU A 567 5.49 1.37 18.42
C LEU A 567 4.32 2.31 18.73
N ALA A 568 3.21 1.77 19.26
CA ALA A 568 2.01 2.52 19.64
C ALA A 568 2.31 3.72 20.56
N VAL A 569 3.22 3.53 21.52
CA VAL A 569 3.52 4.53 22.54
C VAL A 569 4.70 5.42 22.16
N LEU A 570 5.76 4.84 21.59
CA LEU A 570 7.06 5.51 21.47
C LEU A 570 7.40 5.98 20.06
N TYR A 571 6.84 5.37 19.01
CA TYR A 571 7.21 5.75 17.66
C TYR A 571 6.76 7.20 17.36
N PRO A 572 7.69 8.08 16.94
CA PRO A 572 7.46 9.52 16.90
C PRO A 572 6.61 9.98 15.70
N ILE A 573 6.53 9.18 14.63
CA ILE A 573 5.82 9.56 13.41
C ILE A 573 4.36 9.13 13.50
N ARG A 574 3.46 10.10 13.34
CA ARG A 574 2.09 9.89 12.87
C ARG A 574 2.08 10.31 11.41
N ASN A 575 1.68 9.44 10.50
CA ASN A 575 1.82 9.71 9.06
C ASN A 575 0.92 10.86 8.59
N ASN A 576 -0.22 11.08 9.25
CA ASN A 576 -1.05 12.26 9.03
C ASN A 576 -2.03 12.53 10.18
N ASP A 577 -2.13 13.78 10.64
CA ASP A 577 -3.11 14.20 11.66
C ASP A 577 -4.56 14.20 11.15
N HIS A 578 -4.79 14.38 9.84
CA HIS A 578 -6.12 14.33 9.21
C HIS A 578 -6.64 12.91 9.00
N TRP A 579 -5.77 11.97 8.62
CA TRP A 579 -6.18 10.62 8.20
C TRP A 579 -5.96 9.55 9.28
N HIS A 580 -5.26 9.88 10.36
CA HIS A 580 -4.97 8.96 11.47
C HIS A 580 -4.25 7.66 11.07
N ILE A 581 -3.63 7.58 9.90
CA ILE A 581 -2.83 6.43 9.46
C ILE A 581 -1.59 6.30 10.36
N ARG A 582 -1.45 5.15 11.03
CA ARG A 582 -0.36 4.84 11.96
C ARG A 582 0.62 3.85 11.34
N PHE A 583 1.91 4.09 11.51
CA PHE A 583 3.04 3.27 11.04
C PHE A 583 3.17 3.07 9.52
N CYS A 584 2.08 3.17 8.75
CA CYS A 584 2.04 2.96 7.32
C CYS A 584 2.18 4.27 6.53
N SER A 585 3.23 4.39 5.73
CA SER A 585 3.44 5.52 4.83
C SER A 585 2.76 5.34 3.48
N ILE A 586 2.39 4.08 3.16
CA ILE A 586 1.71 3.69 1.94
C ILE A 586 0.46 2.86 2.26
N ALA A 587 -0.58 3.05 1.45
CA ALA A 587 -1.72 2.14 1.37
C ALA A 587 -1.64 1.35 0.08
N ILE A 588 -1.88 0.05 0.15
CA ILE A 588 -1.70 -0.91 -0.94
C ILE A 588 -3.03 -1.60 -1.22
N ILE A 589 -3.35 -1.77 -2.51
CA ILE A 589 -4.37 -2.69 -3.00
C ILE A 589 -3.72 -3.63 -4.02
N THR A 590 -4.08 -4.90 -3.94
CA THR A 590 -3.68 -5.93 -4.89
C THR A 590 -4.87 -6.76 -5.34
N ILE A 591 -4.86 -7.22 -6.60
CA ILE A 591 -5.90 -8.08 -7.18
C ILE A 591 -5.22 -9.23 -7.92
N ASP A 592 -5.61 -10.47 -7.62
CA ASP A 592 -5.00 -11.71 -8.13
C ASP A 592 -3.47 -11.69 -8.08
N PHE A 593 -2.95 -11.23 -6.94
CA PHE A 593 -1.52 -10.94 -6.78
C PHE A 593 -0.75 -12.11 -6.20
N CYS A 594 0.41 -12.37 -6.81
CA CYS A 594 1.45 -13.24 -6.28
C CYS A 594 2.82 -12.62 -6.51
N CYS A 595 3.81 -13.06 -5.73
CA CYS A 595 5.17 -12.53 -5.82
C CYS A 595 6.23 -13.58 -5.47
N SER A 596 7.46 -13.33 -5.92
CA SER A 596 8.62 -14.11 -5.51
C SER A 596 9.04 -13.77 -4.08
N CYS A 597 9.78 -14.69 -3.47
CA CYS A 597 10.31 -14.49 -2.12
C CYS A 597 11.19 -13.24 -2.03
N HIS A 598 11.00 -12.44 -0.99
CA HIS A 598 11.72 -11.19 -0.76
C HIS A 598 11.69 -10.77 0.71
N VAL A 599 12.40 -9.69 1.03
CA VAL A 599 12.40 -9.01 2.35
C VAL A 599 12.12 -7.53 2.13
N ASP A 600 11.18 -6.96 2.89
CA ASP A 600 10.76 -5.57 2.74
C ASP A 600 11.67 -4.61 3.50
N SER A 601 12.92 -4.49 3.04
CA SER A 601 13.95 -3.70 3.73
C SER A 601 13.61 -2.22 4.00
N ASN A 602 12.57 -1.68 3.35
CA ASN A 602 12.14 -0.28 3.51
C ASN A 602 11.37 -0.03 4.82
N ASP A 603 10.93 -1.08 5.50
CA ASP A 603 10.17 -0.98 6.76
C ASP A 603 11.12 -0.88 7.98
N LEU A 604 12.45 -0.97 7.76
CA LEU A 604 13.44 -0.74 8.80
C LEU A 604 13.56 0.75 9.12
N GLU A 605 13.47 1.08 10.40
CA GLU A 605 13.52 2.44 10.94
C GLU A 605 14.81 2.66 11.75
N ASP A 606 15.95 2.39 11.13
CA ASP A 606 17.26 2.46 11.79
C ASP A 606 17.53 3.84 12.43
N TRP A 607 16.98 4.90 11.84
CA TRP A 607 17.10 6.28 12.33
C TRP A 607 16.45 6.49 13.72
N ALA A 608 15.39 5.74 14.05
CA ALA A 608 14.66 5.87 15.33
C ALA A 608 15.04 4.79 16.36
N LYS A 609 15.86 3.80 15.96
CA LYS A 609 16.19 2.63 16.79
C LYS A 609 16.81 3.00 18.14
N ASN A 610 17.86 3.81 18.13
CA ASN A 610 18.61 4.15 19.36
C ASN A 610 17.78 4.99 20.33
N ASP A 611 16.97 5.93 19.83
CA ASP A 611 16.03 6.70 20.65
C ASP A 611 15.04 5.77 21.36
N MET A 612 14.42 4.85 20.63
CA MET A 612 13.45 3.92 21.19
C MET A 612 14.07 2.98 22.24
N ILE A 613 15.28 2.48 22.00
CA ILE A 613 16.04 1.67 22.99
C ILE A 613 16.26 2.46 24.28
N ASN A 614 16.73 3.70 24.19
CA ASN A 614 17.02 4.53 25.35
C ASN A 614 15.75 4.84 26.15
N ARG A 615 14.64 5.13 25.46
CA ARG A 615 13.34 5.39 26.09
C ARG A 615 12.78 4.14 26.78
N LEU A 616 12.90 2.96 26.18
CA LEU A 616 12.50 1.70 26.81
C LEU A 616 13.33 1.38 28.06
N LYS A 617 14.65 1.58 28.03
CA LYS A 617 15.50 1.42 29.22
C LYS A 617 15.04 2.32 30.36
N LYS A 618 14.80 3.60 30.07
CA LYS A 618 14.27 4.56 31.05
C LYS A 618 12.91 4.13 31.62
N ILE A 619 11.99 3.63 30.78
CA ILE A 619 10.70 3.09 31.24
C ILE A 619 10.91 1.92 32.21
N ILE A 620 11.80 0.98 31.88
CA ILE A 620 12.07 -0.21 32.69
C ILE A 620 12.67 0.17 34.05
N GLU A 621 13.59 1.14 34.07
CA GLU A 621 14.16 1.70 35.30
C GLU A 621 13.08 2.35 36.17
N GLN A 622 12.22 3.17 35.57
CA GLN A 622 11.11 3.83 36.28
C GLN A 622 10.09 2.83 36.82
N PHE A 623 9.74 1.80 36.05
CA PHE A 623 8.86 0.73 36.51
C PHE A 623 9.49 -0.05 37.67
N SER A 624 10.79 -0.31 37.62
CA SER A 624 11.50 -0.99 38.73
C SER A 624 11.53 -0.12 40.00
N PHE A 625 11.75 1.19 39.85
CA PHE A 625 11.64 2.13 40.96
C PHE A 625 10.23 2.14 41.58
N LEU A 626 9.19 2.16 40.74
CA LEU A 626 7.79 2.15 41.19
C LEU A 626 7.41 0.85 41.90
N GLU A 627 7.85 -0.30 41.41
CA GLU A 627 7.63 -1.60 42.08
C GLU A 627 8.32 -1.63 43.45
N ASN A 628 9.55 -1.12 43.54
CA ASN A 628 10.26 -0.99 44.83
C ASN A 628 9.52 -0.05 45.80
N ALA A 629 8.75 0.91 45.29
CA ALA A 629 7.88 1.79 46.06
C ALA A 629 6.47 1.20 46.31
N GLY A 630 6.24 -0.08 45.99
CA GLY A 630 4.98 -0.79 46.24
C GLY A 630 3.89 -0.58 45.18
N VAL A 631 4.23 -0.07 43.99
CA VAL A 631 3.29 0.10 42.86
C VAL A 631 3.46 -1.03 41.86
N GLU A 632 2.46 -1.89 41.74
CA GLU A 632 2.45 -3.01 40.77
C GLU A 632 2.40 -2.51 39.31
N MET A 633 3.33 -2.97 38.49
CA MET A 633 3.47 -2.58 37.09
C MET A 633 3.04 -3.71 36.14
N MET A 634 1.97 -3.51 35.37
CA MET A 634 1.46 -4.56 34.48
C MET A 634 2.23 -4.65 33.17
N MET A 635 2.79 -3.54 32.68
CA MET A 635 3.43 -3.49 31.36
C MET A 635 4.95 -3.64 31.43
N LYS A 636 5.52 -3.93 32.62
CA LYS A 636 6.97 -4.07 32.80
C LYS A 636 7.57 -5.19 31.96
N ASN A 637 6.96 -6.39 32.00
CA ASN A 637 7.43 -7.48 31.15
C ASN A 637 7.36 -7.10 29.67
N HIS A 638 6.28 -6.43 29.23
CA HIS A 638 6.15 -5.98 27.84
C HIS A 638 7.26 -5.00 27.43
N ALA A 639 7.63 -4.05 28.31
CA ALA A 639 8.74 -3.13 28.05
C ALA A 639 10.07 -3.89 27.90
N ILE A 640 10.33 -4.88 28.76
CA ILE A 640 11.54 -5.73 28.72
C ILE A 640 11.59 -6.53 27.43
N GLN A 641 10.50 -7.22 27.06
CA GLN A 641 10.48 -8.04 25.85
C GLN A 641 10.57 -7.17 24.58
N SER A 642 9.96 -5.97 24.57
CA SER A 642 10.11 -5.01 23.47
C SER A 642 11.55 -4.53 23.31
N LEU A 643 12.24 -4.25 24.43
CA LEU A 643 13.65 -3.84 24.40
C LEU A 643 14.52 -4.95 23.80
N LYS A 644 14.36 -6.19 24.28
CA LYS A 644 15.07 -7.37 23.75
C LYS A 644 14.81 -7.57 22.26
N HIS A 645 13.54 -7.48 21.86
CA HIS A 645 13.13 -7.59 20.46
C HIS A 645 13.85 -6.57 19.58
N ILE A 646 13.82 -5.28 19.94
CA ILE A 646 14.44 -4.21 19.13
C ILE A 646 15.97 -4.33 19.11
N GLN A 647 16.58 -4.77 20.21
CA GLN A 647 18.02 -5.01 20.27
C GLN A 647 18.43 -6.15 19.34
N TRP A 648 17.64 -7.21 19.27
CA TRP A 648 17.89 -8.38 18.44
C TRP A 648 17.61 -8.15 16.96
N TRP A 649 16.40 -7.68 16.65
CA TRP A 649 15.88 -7.59 15.29
C TRP A 649 16.14 -6.24 14.62
N GLY A 650 16.26 -5.17 15.42
CA GLY A 650 16.15 -3.79 14.94
C GLY A 650 14.73 -3.23 15.11
N LEU A 651 14.54 -2.00 14.65
CA LEU A 651 13.23 -1.34 14.67
C LEU A 651 12.58 -1.46 13.29
N CYS A 652 11.38 -2.05 13.23
CA CYS A 652 10.66 -2.31 12.00
C CYS A 652 9.22 -1.80 12.14
N THR A 653 8.70 -1.10 11.13
CA THR A 653 7.25 -0.85 11.03
C THR A 653 6.53 -2.12 10.54
N PRO A 654 5.32 -2.38 11.03
CA PRO A 654 4.54 -3.54 10.64
C PRO A 654 3.81 -3.30 9.32
N THR A 655 3.90 -4.27 8.42
CA THR A 655 3.05 -4.40 7.25
C THR A 655 1.77 -5.11 7.66
N SER A 656 0.63 -4.67 7.13
CA SER A 656 -0.67 -5.30 7.38
C SER A 656 -1.38 -5.59 6.07
N CYS A 657 -2.10 -6.71 6.00
CA CYS A 657 -2.82 -7.18 4.82
C CYS A 657 -4.15 -7.82 5.23
N CYS A 658 -5.24 -7.43 4.58
CA CYS A 658 -6.55 -8.07 4.60
C CYS A 658 -6.76 -8.78 3.27
N TYR A 659 -7.32 -9.99 3.28
CA TYR A 659 -7.58 -10.80 2.10
C TYR A 659 -9.07 -11.11 1.97
N GLN A 660 -9.62 -11.00 0.77
CA GLN A 660 -10.98 -11.42 0.46
C GLN A 660 -11.02 -12.12 -0.90
N TYR A 661 -11.63 -13.30 -0.94
CA TYR A 661 -12.04 -13.94 -2.20
C TYR A 661 -13.43 -13.45 -2.57
N VAL A 662 -13.51 -12.58 -3.58
CA VAL A 662 -14.78 -12.11 -4.13
C VAL A 662 -15.25 -13.16 -5.13
N LYS A 663 -16.26 -13.94 -4.73
CA LYS A 663 -16.78 -15.08 -5.51
C LYS A 663 -18.19 -14.78 -6.00
N GLU A 664 -18.49 -15.18 -7.23
CA GLU A 664 -19.87 -15.22 -7.74
C GLU A 664 -20.65 -16.43 -7.19
N ARG A 665 -19.93 -17.47 -6.78
CA ARG A 665 -20.49 -18.73 -6.30
C ARG A 665 -19.64 -19.36 -5.20
N ASN A 666 -20.32 -20.04 -4.27
CA ASN A 666 -19.70 -20.57 -3.05
C ASN A 666 -19.01 -21.92 -3.23
N ASP A 667 -19.26 -22.63 -4.34
CA ASP A 667 -18.71 -23.95 -4.67
C ASP A 667 -17.28 -23.91 -5.25
N ILE A 668 -16.61 -22.76 -5.22
CA ILE A 668 -15.23 -22.63 -5.69
C ILE A 668 -14.27 -22.73 -4.52
N THR A 669 -13.42 -23.77 -4.55
CA THR A 669 -12.34 -23.94 -3.58
C THR A 669 -11.10 -23.21 -4.08
N VAL A 670 -10.44 -22.48 -3.17
CA VAL A 670 -9.21 -21.74 -3.47
C VAL A 670 -8.07 -22.27 -2.62
N TYR A 671 -6.94 -22.48 -3.27
CA TYR A 671 -5.67 -22.88 -2.67
C TYR A 671 -4.65 -21.80 -2.96
N GLN A 672 -4.30 -21.05 -1.92
CA GLN A 672 -3.28 -20.01 -1.97
C GLN A 672 -2.68 -19.86 -0.59
N TRP A 673 -1.42 -19.45 -0.53
CA TRP A 673 -0.67 -19.38 0.71
C TRP A 673 0.10 -18.08 0.85
N PHE A 674 0.21 -17.63 2.09
CA PHE A 674 1.25 -16.70 2.49
C PHE A 674 2.43 -17.50 3.05
N MET A 675 3.56 -17.43 2.37
CA MET A 675 4.77 -18.21 2.67
C MET A 675 5.74 -17.38 3.50
N LEU A 676 6.29 -17.99 4.55
CA LEU A 676 7.29 -17.43 5.47
C LEU A 676 8.56 -18.30 5.48
N PRO A 677 9.26 -18.51 4.34
CA PRO A 677 10.43 -19.38 4.28
C PRO A 677 11.54 -19.00 5.27
N GLY A 678 11.67 -17.70 5.59
CA GLY A 678 12.60 -17.23 6.61
C GLY A 678 12.32 -17.78 8.02
N LEU A 679 11.08 -18.20 8.26
CA LEU A 679 10.62 -18.78 9.52
C LEU A 679 10.25 -20.26 9.38
N GLY A 680 10.40 -20.84 8.18
CA GLY A 680 10.02 -22.24 7.88
C GLY A 680 8.52 -22.51 7.89
N LEU A 681 7.67 -21.49 7.75
CA LEU A 681 6.23 -21.59 7.98
C LEU A 681 5.40 -21.12 6.78
N CYS A 682 4.14 -21.52 6.70
CA CYS A 682 3.17 -20.93 5.77
C CYS A 682 1.74 -20.91 6.33
N TYR A 683 0.96 -19.94 5.87
CA TYR A 683 -0.49 -19.85 6.08
C TYR A 683 -1.22 -20.20 4.80
N ARG A 684 -2.28 -21.00 4.87
CA ARG A 684 -3.30 -20.99 3.81
C ARG A 684 -4.08 -19.69 3.96
N ILE A 685 -4.23 -18.95 2.86
CA ILE A 685 -5.04 -17.74 2.86
C ILE A 685 -6.50 -18.16 2.80
N GLU A 686 -7.27 -17.72 3.80
CA GLU A 686 -8.70 -17.94 3.88
C GLU A 686 -9.46 -16.64 3.56
N ASN A 687 -10.75 -16.76 3.26
CA ASN A 687 -11.56 -15.58 2.97
C ASN A 687 -11.71 -14.73 4.24
N TYR A 688 -11.49 -13.42 4.16
CA TYR A 688 -11.45 -12.49 5.29
C TYR A 688 -10.27 -12.67 6.25
N TRP A 689 -9.21 -13.35 5.81
CA TRP A 689 -7.98 -13.49 6.58
C TRP A 689 -7.25 -12.15 6.72
N ILE A 690 -6.71 -11.88 7.92
CA ILE A 690 -5.83 -10.74 8.18
C ILE A 690 -4.45 -11.24 8.58
N HIS A 691 -3.43 -10.63 8.00
CA HIS A 691 -2.05 -10.88 8.30
C HIS A 691 -1.33 -9.59 8.67
N ILE A 692 -0.60 -9.60 9.78
CA ILE A 692 0.21 -8.46 10.24
C ILE A 692 1.61 -9.00 10.51
N MET A 693 2.64 -8.35 9.96
CA MET A 693 4.00 -8.85 10.01
C MET A 693 5.05 -7.74 10.05
N LEU A 694 6.21 -8.05 10.64
CA LEU A 694 7.41 -7.23 10.53
C LEU A 694 8.21 -7.70 9.30
N ALA A 695 7.70 -7.37 8.11
CA ALA A 695 8.11 -7.93 6.81
C ALA A 695 9.58 -7.70 6.44
N ALA A 696 10.25 -6.72 7.05
CA ALA A 696 11.68 -6.48 6.87
C ALA A 696 12.59 -7.44 7.66
N LEU A 697 12.04 -8.21 8.60
CA LEU A 697 12.80 -9.05 9.52
C LEU A 697 13.02 -10.47 9.02
N PHE A 698 12.21 -10.93 8.06
CA PHE A 698 12.30 -12.28 7.50
C PHE A 698 11.83 -12.32 6.05
N SER A 699 12.26 -13.35 5.31
CA SER A 699 11.86 -13.53 3.92
C SER A 699 10.46 -14.16 3.80
N HIS A 700 9.65 -13.60 2.89
CA HIS A 700 8.25 -13.98 2.70
C HIS A 700 7.80 -13.79 1.24
N CYS A 701 6.65 -14.38 0.90
CA CYS A 701 5.96 -14.14 -0.37
C CYS A 701 4.52 -14.67 -0.35
N THR A 702 3.72 -14.23 -1.32
CA THR A 702 2.39 -14.78 -1.59
C THR A 702 2.47 -15.75 -2.77
N SER A 703 1.99 -16.98 -2.57
CA SER A 703 1.91 -17.99 -3.63
C SER A 703 0.90 -17.56 -4.70
N ASP A 704 1.04 -18.14 -5.89
CA ASP A 704 -0.02 -18.10 -6.88
C ASP A 704 -1.18 -19.02 -6.45
N ALA A 705 -2.38 -18.75 -6.98
CA ALA A 705 -3.60 -19.44 -6.57
C ALA A 705 -3.91 -20.63 -7.49
N ILE A 706 -4.52 -21.66 -6.91
CA ILE A 706 -5.16 -22.76 -7.65
C ILE A 706 -6.64 -22.73 -7.29
N TYR A 707 -7.50 -22.69 -8.31
CA TYR A 707 -8.95 -22.63 -8.14
C TYR A 707 -9.57 -23.94 -8.62
N ILE A 708 -10.40 -24.57 -7.79
CA ILE A 708 -11.17 -25.75 -8.16
C ILE A 708 -12.63 -25.33 -8.38
N LYS A 709 -13.11 -25.47 -9.62
CA LYS A 709 -14.45 -25.04 -10.07
C LYS A 709 -15.03 -26.10 -10.99
N LYS A 710 -16.20 -26.65 -10.63
CA LYS A 710 -16.96 -27.62 -11.45
C LYS A 710 -16.12 -28.79 -11.98
N GLY A 711 -15.31 -29.40 -11.11
CA GLY A 711 -14.43 -30.50 -11.50
C GLY A 711 -13.24 -30.10 -12.37
N LYS A 712 -12.88 -28.81 -12.41
CA LYS A 712 -11.68 -28.32 -13.10
C LYS A 712 -10.74 -27.56 -12.17
N ALA A 713 -9.44 -27.64 -12.44
CA ALA A 713 -8.45 -26.79 -11.78
C ALA A 713 -7.94 -25.67 -12.70
N PHE A 714 -7.91 -24.45 -12.18
CA PHE A 714 -7.40 -23.26 -12.86
C PHE A 714 -6.18 -22.71 -12.11
N PHE A 715 -5.18 -22.21 -12.85
CA PHE A 715 -3.92 -21.74 -12.29
C PHE A 715 -3.82 -20.22 -12.40
N GLY A 716 -3.67 -19.55 -11.26
CA GLY A 716 -3.41 -18.13 -11.09
C GLY A 716 -4.49 -17.15 -11.52
N LYS A 717 -5.53 -17.59 -12.24
CA LYS A 717 -6.73 -16.80 -12.49
C LYS A 717 -7.96 -17.69 -12.64
N CYS A 718 -9.10 -17.21 -12.15
CA CYS A 718 -10.42 -17.78 -12.38
C CYS A 718 -11.37 -16.62 -12.75
N ASP A 719 -12.33 -16.87 -13.64
CA ASP A 719 -13.30 -15.88 -14.12
C ASP A 719 -14.34 -15.49 -13.05
N GLU A 720 -14.70 -16.41 -12.16
CA GLU A 720 -15.77 -16.24 -11.16
C GLU A 720 -15.25 -15.99 -9.73
N VAL A 721 -13.93 -15.94 -9.56
CA VAL A 721 -13.29 -15.61 -8.27
C VAL A 721 -12.11 -14.69 -8.47
N THR A 722 -12.14 -13.58 -7.75
CA THR A 722 -11.06 -12.62 -7.69
C THR A 722 -10.50 -12.55 -6.27
N MET A 723 -9.19 -12.72 -6.12
CA MET A 723 -8.51 -12.44 -4.85
C MET A 723 -8.30 -10.93 -4.76
N PHE A 724 -8.90 -10.30 -3.77
CA PHE A 724 -8.70 -8.88 -3.46
C PHE A 724 -8.01 -8.75 -2.11
N ALA A 725 -6.89 -8.03 -2.06
CA ALA A 725 -6.20 -7.77 -0.81
C ALA A 725 -5.79 -6.30 -0.68
N TRP A 726 -5.84 -5.78 0.54
CA TRP A 726 -5.47 -4.40 0.84
C TRP A 726 -4.69 -4.33 2.14
N GLY A 727 -3.91 -3.28 2.31
CA GLY A 727 -2.96 -3.23 3.41
C GLY A 727 -2.18 -1.93 3.50
N GLY A 728 -1.30 -1.88 4.48
CA GLY A 728 -0.39 -0.76 4.70
C GLY A 728 1.03 -1.20 5.01
N GLY A 729 2.00 -0.35 4.63
CA GLY A 729 3.44 -0.53 4.87
C GLY A 729 4.14 0.77 5.24
#